data_AF-A0A971PUM8-F1
#
_entry.id   AF-A0A971PUM8-F1
#
_cell.length_a   1.000
_cell.length_b   1.000
_cell.length_c   1.000
_cell.angle_alpha   90.00
_cell.angle_beta   90.00
_cell.angle_gamma   90.00
#
_symmetry.space_group_name_H-M   'P 1'
#
loop_
_entity.id
_entity.type
_entity.pdbx_description
1 polymer ?
#
loop_
_entity_poly.entity_id
_entity_poly.type
_entity_poly.pdbx_seq_one_letter_code
_entity_poly.pdbx_strand_id
1 'polypeptide(L)'
;MNPDRPLDQVSSIKTKLALLVAVSVVVTALLALIGDRAGVPVWITVPVTLGAALAVTYWLARGMTAPLREMTVAAAAMAAGDYSRAVTVTGNDEVGVLARAFTTMAHDLAATDQQRRELISTVSHELRTPLAAQRAVLENLVDGVTPPSQETLSTALAQTERLSDLVEDLLDLSRLESGTSRLDLAEIEVAALLDSAVREAALAYPGITISTQAADGMRVRADRARLTQVLANLLDNAARHSPEGGRVTVSAVSDPQRPQLWNLDVVDEGAGIDPAVADRIFERFSTGKEHSGGTGLGLAIARWICDLHGGAIAVVPSERGARIRATLPLDPGPARPSARPSSDASTGPSATPLAGASTTSPASPSTSPLTQASSQEPTMSHPSPSTTPVSGVPTGATPPAATPATSTPGGPATPAPYPVGPVAPPSAALPGAPGGPGLAAGLWPERASDPQPFYLVGALVVGALAALLAMERRVGLIAFVVLLLGGVLVWRASAYRRTRFTTISAVLAVALGLTTMLRATEWLSVVAVMVAGVLAATALTRATKVSGIIASVAAWPLSGLRGLPLLGRTLTATSKHGMLWPVLRTAAFSLVALVLFGGLFASADAIFGTWANAVVPDLRWDSVIARVFVFVMVAGVTLAGCYLALNPPQVDAILPPATKAVRRWEWGVPVGFVIALFAGFLAAQASATLRGHEYVQETTGMSYADYVHQGFGQLTFATMLMLVVVGLTLRKAAKETAADRLTLRIMLGTLSLLTLAVVASALWRMHLYQQAYGFTTLRVFVDGFELWLGLIVLGVLVSLVPLSTRWLGRAALVSAAALMLVLVGMNPDAWVARHNIDRFASTGELDAAYLATLSDDAVPTIAESDLPQDITSCIIHVPPYMYPAAVPAPDRADDWLELNLGRDRAEAARATVPLPEDAAACEDIYDGDVRRVASSR
;
A
#
# COMPACT_ATOMS: atom_id res chain seq x y z
N MET A 1 -33.24 0.98 4.02
CA MET A 1 -31.92 1.04 4.67
C MET A 1 -31.09 -0.12 4.17
N ASN A 2 -29.84 0.08 3.75
CA ASN A 2 -28.89 -1.01 3.58
C ASN A 2 -28.20 -1.25 4.94
N PRO A 3 -28.26 -2.45 5.55
CA PRO A 3 -27.62 -2.72 6.84
C PRO A 3 -26.08 -2.60 6.81
N ASP A 4 -25.45 -2.72 5.64
CA ASP A 4 -23.99 -2.54 5.50
C ASP A 4 -23.56 -1.09 5.23
N ARG A 5 -24.51 -0.19 4.91
CA ARG A 5 -24.28 1.24 4.65
C ARG A 5 -25.32 2.12 5.39
N PRO A 6 -25.25 2.20 6.74
CA PRO A 6 -26.27 2.88 7.54
C PRO A 6 -26.24 4.42 7.45
N LEU A 7 -25.17 5.01 6.91
CA LEU A 7 -24.95 6.46 6.88
C LEU A 7 -25.20 7.13 5.51
N ASP A 8 -25.66 6.42 4.48
CA ASP A 8 -25.70 6.93 3.10
C ASP A 8 -26.60 8.17 2.91
N GLN A 9 -27.58 8.39 3.80
CA GLN A 9 -28.44 9.58 3.83
C GLN A 9 -27.74 10.86 4.34
N VAL A 10 -26.55 10.76 4.94
CA VAL A 10 -25.83 11.92 5.50
C VAL A 10 -24.98 12.59 4.41
N SER A 11 -25.20 13.88 4.18
CA SER A 11 -24.65 14.65 3.05
C SER A 11 -23.25 15.26 3.26
N SER A 12 -22.55 14.93 4.35
CA SER A 12 -21.12 15.26 4.51
C SER A 12 -20.38 14.22 5.34
N ILE A 13 -19.18 13.86 4.89
CA ILE A 13 -18.24 12.97 5.56
C ILE A 13 -17.84 13.52 6.94
N LYS A 14 -17.78 14.84 7.12
CA LYS A 14 -17.52 15.47 8.43
C LYS A 14 -18.64 15.16 9.43
N THR A 15 -19.88 15.21 8.97
CA THR A 15 -21.06 14.84 9.77
C THR A 15 -21.09 13.33 10.04
N LYS A 16 -20.69 12.48 9.07
CA LYS A 16 -20.55 11.02 9.27
C LYS A 16 -19.50 10.70 10.35
N LEU A 17 -18.32 11.34 10.31
CA LEU A 17 -17.27 11.20 11.32
C LEU A 17 -17.73 11.69 12.70
N ALA A 18 -18.35 12.86 12.78
CA ALA A 18 -18.88 13.41 14.02
C ALA A 18 -19.95 12.49 14.64
N LEU A 19 -20.85 11.93 13.82
CA LEU A 19 -21.87 10.98 14.25
C LEU A 19 -21.25 9.64 14.70
N LEU A 20 -20.24 9.12 14.01
CA LEU A 20 -19.49 7.92 14.41
C LEU A 20 -18.84 8.10 15.79
N VAL A 21 -18.20 9.25 16.03
CA VAL A 21 -17.63 9.58 17.35
C VAL A 21 -18.72 9.72 18.40
N ALA A 22 -19.79 10.48 18.12
CA ALA A 22 -20.90 10.68 19.06
C ALA A 22 -21.59 9.37 19.45
N VAL A 23 -21.92 8.51 18.48
CA VAL A 23 -22.53 7.19 18.73
C VAL A 23 -21.57 6.31 19.53
N SER A 24 -20.28 6.29 19.21
CA SER A 24 -19.29 5.48 19.95
C SER A 24 -19.14 5.95 21.40
N VAL A 25 -19.11 7.27 21.65
CA VAL A 25 -19.08 7.85 22.99
C VAL A 25 -20.36 7.55 23.76
N VAL A 26 -21.54 7.70 23.14
CA VAL A 26 -22.84 7.41 23.77
C VAL A 26 -22.98 5.91 24.10
N VAL A 27 -22.58 5.01 23.20
CA VAL A 27 -22.57 3.55 23.46
C VAL A 27 -21.61 3.19 24.59
N THR A 28 -20.40 3.77 24.59
CA THR A 28 -19.41 3.57 25.68
C THR A 28 -19.95 4.05 27.02
N ALA A 29 -20.53 5.26 27.06
CA ALA A 29 -21.10 5.85 28.27
C ALA A 29 -22.31 5.05 28.79
N LEU A 30 -23.23 4.64 27.91
CA LEU A 30 -24.37 3.79 28.28
C LEU A 30 -23.92 2.44 28.83
N LEU A 31 -23.01 1.73 28.16
CA LEU A 31 -22.51 0.44 28.63
C LEU A 31 -21.73 0.55 29.94
N ALA A 32 -21.01 1.66 30.16
CA ALA A 32 -20.37 1.94 31.45
C ALA A 32 -21.40 2.20 32.56
N LEU A 33 -22.41 3.04 32.31
CA LEU A 33 -23.50 3.35 33.25
C LEU A 33 -24.38 2.14 33.58
N ILE A 34 -24.58 1.24 32.61
CA ILE A 34 -25.31 -0.03 32.80
C ILE A 34 -24.46 -1.01 33.61
N GLY A 35 -23.16 -1.15 33.30
CA GLY A 35 -22.25 -2.00 34.06
C GLY A 35 -22.14 -1.58 35.52
N ASP A 36 -22.00 -0.28 35.78
CA ASP A 36 -21.97 0.31 37.12
C ASP A 36 -23.27 0.05 37.90
N ARG A 37 -24.44 0.39 37.33
CA ARG A 37 -25.75 0.12 37.96
C ARG A 37 -26.06 -1.36 38.16
N ALA A 38 -25.52 -2.25 37.32
CA ALA A 38 -25.68 -3.69 37.45
C ALA A 38 -24.66 -4.34 38.41
N GLY A 39 -23.77 -3.55 39.03
CA GLY A 39 -22.73 -4.06 39.93
C GLY A 39 -21.66 -4.90 39.22
N VAL A 40 -21.54 -4.78 37.89
CA VAL A 40 -20.57 -5.55 37.09
C VAL A 40 -19.17 -4.99 37.37
N PRO A 41 -18.21 -5.83 37.82
CA PRO A 41 -16.91 -5.34 38.23
C PRO A 41 -16.14 -4.76 37.04
N VAL A 42 -15.43 -3.66 37.28
CA VAL A 42 -14.77 -2.81 36.26
C VAL A 42 -13.90 -3.60 35.27
N TRP A 43 -13.26 -4.69 35.70
CA TRP A 43 -12.43 -5.54 34.85
C TRP A 43 -13.21 -6.34 33.78
N ILE A 44 -14.54 -6.46 33.90
CA ILE A 44 -15.45 -6.95 32.85
C ILE A 44 -16.00 -5.76 32.05
N THR A 45 -16.44 -4.70 32.74
CA THR A 45 -17.08 -3.54 32.11
C THR A 45 -16.14 -2.83 31.11
N VAL A 46 -14.86 -2.68 31.42
CA VAL A 46 -13.87 -2.04 30.53
C VAL A 46 -13.63 -2.81 29.22
N PRO A 47 -13.29 -4.11 29.20
CA PRO A 47 -13.12 -4.83 27.94
C PRO A 47 -14.43 -5.00 27.16
N VAL A 48 -15.60 -5.06 27.83
CA VAL A 48 -16.90 -5.12 27.13
C VAL A 48 -17.26 -3.78 26.49
N THR A 49 -17.12 -2.67 27.21
CA THR A 49 -17.33 -1.31 26.64
C THR A 49 -16.37 -1.03 25.49
N LEU A 50 -15.08 -1.35 25.65
CA LEU A 50 -14.07 -1.19 24.60
C LEU A 50 -14.35 -2.08 23.39
N GLY A 51 -14.70 -3.35 23.60
CA GLY A 51 -15.04 -4.28 22.52
C GLY A 51 -16.29 -3.84 21.73
N ALA A 52 -17.32 -3.36 22.43
CA ALA A 52 -18.50 -2.80 21.79
C ALA A 52 -18.19 -1.49 21.04
N ALA A 53 -17.41 -0.59 21.62
CA ALA A 53 -16.99 0.66 20.97
C ALA A 53 -16.19 0.39 19.69
N LEU A 54 -15.25 -0.58 19.73
CA LEU A 54 -14.48 -1.01 18.56
C LEU A 54 -15.36 -1.69 17.51
N ALA A 55 -16.31 -2.54 17.90
CA ALA A 55 -17.24 -3.20 16.97
C ALA A 55 -18.16 -2.18 16.26
N VAL A 56 -18.71 -1.22 17.01
CA VAL A 56 -19.51 -0.10 16.48
C VAL A 56 -18.65 0.77 15.55
N THR A 57 -17.47 1.21 16.00
CA THR A 57 -16.53 2.00 15.20
C THR A 57 -16.21 1.30 13.88
N TYR A 58 -15.86 0.01 13.93
CA TYR A 58 -15.53 -0.79 12.75
C TYR A 58 -16.72 -0.94 11.79
N TRP A 59 -17.94 -1.19 12.30
CA TRP A 59 -19.13 -1.33 11.47
C TRP A 59 -19.50 -0.02 10.74
N LEU A 60 -19.53 1.11 11.44
CA LEU A 60 -19.79 2.42 10.80
C LEU A 60 -18.63 2.82 9.85
N ALA A 61 -17.38 2.66 10.27
CA ALA A 61 -16.22 3.01 9.44
C ALA A 61 -16.14 2.17 8.15
N ARG A 62 -16.43 0.86 8.22
CA ARG A 62 -16.47 -0.03 7.06
C ARG A 62 -17.45 0.46 6.00
N GLY A 63 -18.63 0.93 6.41
CA GLY A 63 -19.61 1.54 5.50
C GLY A 63 -19.09 2.81 4.81
N MET A 64 -18.28 3.62 5.50
CA MET A 64 -17.66 4.84 4.94
C MET A 64 -16.48 4.55 4.03
N THR A 65 -15.65 3.54 4.33
CA THR A 65 -14.44 3.21 3.56
C THR A 65 -14.68 2.30 2.35
N ALA A 66 -15.79 1.57 2.31
CA ALA A 66 -16.08 0.62 1.23
C ALA A 66 -16.13 1.29 -0.17
N PRO A 67 -16.81 2.43 -0.38
CA PRO A 67 -16.83 3.10 -1.68
C PRO A 67 -15.44 3.54 -2.15
N LEU A 68 -14.58 4.06 -1.26
CA LEU A 68 -13.21 4.45 -1.60
C LEU A 68 -12.37 3.24 -2.05
N ARG A 69 -12.55 2.08 -1.43
CA ARG A 69 -11.88 0.84 -1.84
C ARG A 69 -12.43 0.31 -3.16
N GLU A 70 -13.75 0.41 -3.39
CA GLU A 70 -14.39 0.08 -4.68
C GLU A 70 -13.82 0.96 -5.81
N MET A 71 -13.67 2.27 -5.57
CA MET A 71 -13.02 3.21 -6.49
C MET A 71 -11.54 2.91 -6.72
N THR A 72 -10.78 2.54 -5.67
CA THR A 72 -9.36 2.18 -5.79
C THR A 72 -9.18 0.94 -6.69
N VAL A 73 -10.03 -0.07 -6.53
CA VAL A 73 -10.02 -1.28 -7.36
C VAL A 73 -10.49 -0.98 -8.80
N ALA A 74 -11.46 -0.08 -8.98
CA ALA A 74 -11.85 0.38 -10.32
C ALA A 74 -10.73 1.17 -11.00
N ALA A 75 -10.02 2.05 -10.30
CA ALA A 75 -8.89 2.80 -10.84
C ALA A 75 -7.75 1.88 -11.30
N ALA A 76 -7.41 0.87 -10.50
CA ALA A 76 -6.43 -0.15 -10.88
C ALA A 76 -6.87 -1.00 -12.09
N ALA A 77 -8.18 -1.27 -12.22
CA ALA A 77 -8.72 -1.97 -13.39
C ALA A 77 -8.65 -1.10 -14.66
N MET A 78 -8.99 0.20 -14.57
CA MET A 78 -8.87 1.13 -15.71
C MET A 78 -7.41 1.37 -16.12
N ALA A 79 -6.46 1.37 -15.18
CA ALA A 79 -5.03 1.42 -15.49
C ALA A 79 -4.56 0.19 -16.29
N ALA A 80 -5.23 -0.95 -16.12
CA ALA A 80 -5.04 -2.16 -16.94
C ALA A 80 -6.00 -2.23 -18.16
N GLY A 81 -6.67 -1.13 -18.53
CA GLY A 81 -7.55 -1.03 -19.70
C GLY A 81 -8.98 -1.56 -19.53
N ASP A 82 -9.40 -1.97 -18.32
CA ASP A 82 -10.78 -2.37 -18.03
C ASP A 82 -11.64 -1.18 -17.57
N TYR A 83 -12.26 -0.50 -18.54
CA TYR A 83 -13.20 0.60 -18.30
C TYR A 83 -14.64 0.13 -18.01
N SER A 84 -14.93 -1.18 -18.02
CA SER A 84 -16.30 -1.71 -17.84
C SER A 84 -16.81 -1.60 -16.39
N ARG A 85 -15.91 -1.27 -15.45
CA ARG A 85 -16.09 -1.49 -14.01
C ARG A 85 -16.78 -0.32 -13.30
N ALA A 86 -18.09 -0.21 -13.47
CA ALA A 86 -18.91 0.82 -12.83
C ALA A 86 -18.79 0.85 -11.29
N VAL A 87 -18.61 2.05 -10.72
CA VAL A 87 -18.60 2.30 -9.27
C VAL A 87 -20.02 2.57 -8.76
N THR A 88 -20.40 1.97 -7.63
CA THR A 88 -21.74 2.16 -7.04
C THR A 88 -21.87 3.53 -6.35
N VAL A 89 -22.53 4.48 -7.01
CA VAL A 89 -22.86 5.79 -6.43
C VAL A 89 -24.02 5.64 -5.42
N THR A 90 -23.72 5.39 -4.15
CA THR A 90 -24.74 5.32 -3.08
C THR A 90 -24.74 6.51 -2.12
N GLY A 91 -23.75 7.42 -2.22
CA GLY A 91 -23.59 8.57 -1.33
C GLY A 91 -24.12 9.90 -1.89
N ASN A 92 -24.67 10.72 -0.99
CA ASN A 92 -24.95 12.16 -1.22
C ASN A 92 -23.94 13.08 -0.51
N ASP A 93 -22.79 12.53 -0.09
CA ASP A 93 -21.66 13.25 0.50
C ASP A 93 -20.55 13.52 -0.54
N GLU A 94 -19.41 14.06 -0.07
CA GLU A 94 -18.24 14.39 -0.89
C GLU A 94 -17.66 13.15 -1.59
N VAL A 95 -17.74 11.97 -0.95
CA VAL A 95 -17.36 10.68 -1.56
C VAL A 95 -18.34 10.29 -2.67
N GLY A 96 -19.64 10.52 -2.48
CA GLY A 96 -20.64 10.36 -3.53
C GLY A 96 -20.45 11.31 -4.73
N VAL A 97 -20.00 12.55 -4.50
CA VAL A 97 -19.62 13.48 -5.57
C VAL A 97 -18.41 12.95 -6.34
N LEU A 98 -17.37 12.51 -5.63
CA LEU A 98 -16.16 11.94 -6.24
C LEU A 98 -16.49 10.68 -7.06
N ALA A 99 -17.36 9.80 -6.55
CA ALA A 99 -17.81 8.60 -7.27
C ALA A 99 -18.59 8.93 -8.56
N ARG A 100 -19.38 10.02 -8.58
CA ARG A 100 -20.05 10.48 -9.81
C ARG A 100 -19.03 10.98 -10.84
N ALA A 101 -18.12 11.86 -10.43
CA ALA A 101 -17.09 12.40 -11.33
C ALA A 101 -16.19 11.30 -11.91
N PHE A 102 -15.83 10.30 -11.10
CA PHE A 102 -15.07 9.12 -11.52
C PHE A 102 -15.85 8.28 -12.55
N THR A 103 -17.14 8.02 -12.32
CA THR A 103 -17.96 7.25 -13.28
C THR A 103 -18.16 7.99 -14.61
N THR A 104 -18.28 9.32 -14.60
CA THR A 104 -18.27 10.12 -15.84
C THR A 104 -16.94 9.98 -16.59
N MET A 105 -15.81 10.16 -15.90
CA MET A 105 -14.48 10.01 -16.49
C MET A 105 -14.25 8.59 -17.06
N ALA A 106 -14.70 7.54 -16.36
CA ALA A 106 -14.62 6.17 -16.82
C ALA A 106 -15.44 5.93 -18.10
N HIS A 107 -16.64 6.52 -18.19
CA HIS A 107 -17.50 6.43 -19.37
C HIS A 107 -16.91 7.19 -20.57
N ASP A 108 -16.38 8.39 -20.38
CA ASP A 108 -15.75 9.19 -21.43
C ASP A 108 -14.49 8.49 -21.98
N LEU A 109 -13.71 7.86 -21.09
CA LEU A 109 -12.53 7.08 -21.48
C LEU A 109 -12.90 5.79 -22.22
N ALA A 110 -13.95 5.07 -21.77
CA ALA A 110 -14.49 3.91 -22.47
C ALA A 110 -14.99 4.25 -23.88
N ALA A 111 -15.71 5.38 -24.03
CA ALA A 111 -16.18 5.85 -25.32
C ALA A 111 -15.01 6.24 -26.26
N THR A 112 -13.96 6.87 -25.72
CA THR A 112 -12.75 7.23 -26.47
C THR A 112 -11.99 5.99 -26.95
N ASP A 113 -11.83 4.98 -26.10
CA ASP A 113 -11.15 3.73 -26.49
C ASP A 113 -11.98 2.89 -27.46
N GLN A 114 -13.32 2.88 -27.34
CA GLN A 114 -14.20 2.26 -28.33
C GLN A 114 -14.07 2.95 -29.70
N GLN A 115 -14.08 4.28 -29.75
CA GLN A 115 -13.85 5.04 -30.99
C GLN A 115 -12.48 4.76 -31.62
N ARG A 116 -11.44 4.61 -30.79
CA ARG A 116 -10.09 4.22 -31.24
C ARG A 116 -10.08 2.80 -31.85
N ARG A 117 -10.76 1.84 -31.21
CA ARG A 117 -10.88 0.45 -31.72
C ARG A 117 -11.66 0.39 -33.02
N GLU A 118 -12.76 1.13 -33.13
CA GLU A 118 -13.57 1.25 -34.35
C GLU A 118 -12.76 1.88 -35.50
N LEU A 119 -12.03 2.97 -35.24
CA LEU A 119 -11.12 3.57 -36.22
C LEU A 119 -10.07 2.58 -36.72
N ILE A 120 -9.37 1.86 -35.81
CA ILE A 120 -8.38 0.85 -36.18
C ILE A 120 -9.00 -0.28 -37.01
N SER A 121 -10.21 -0.73 -36.64
CA SER A 121 -10.95 -1.77 -37.37
C SER A 121 -11.31 -1.33 -38.79
N THR A 122 -11.87 -0.13 -38.95
CA THR A 122 -12.29 0.40 -40.27
C THR A 122 -11.08 0.70 -41.15
N VAL A 123 -10.03 1.33 -40.63
CA VAL A 123 -8.76 1.54 -41.37
C VAL A 123 -8.15 0.21 -41.82
N SER A 124 -8.18 -0.82 -40.96
CA SER A 124 -7.70 -2.17 -41.32
C SER A 124 -8.54 -2.85 -42.41
N HIS A 125 -9.81 -2.46 -42.57
CA HIS A 125 -10.71 -2.99 -43.60
C HIS A 125 -10.51 -2.25 -44.94
N GLU A 126 -10.49 -0.92 -44.90
CA GLU A 126 -10.36 -0.07 -46.09
C GLU A 126 -8.97 -0.10 -46.72
N LEU A 127 -7.91 -0.40 -45.95
CA LEU A 127 -6.59 -0.69 -46.52
C LEU A 127 -6.47 -2.11 -47.07
N ARG A 128 -7.14 -3.11 -46.46
CA ARG A 128 -7.03 -4.52 -46.86
C ARG A 128 -7.65 -4.77 -48.24
N THR A 129 -8.78 -4.14 -48.54
CA THR A 129 -9.53 -4.36 -49.78
C THR A 129 -8.75 -3.95 -51.05
N PRO A 130 -8.22 -2.71 -51.20
CA PRO A 130 -7.41 -2.34 -52.35
C PRO A 130 -6.07 -3.08 -52.38
N LEU A 131 -5.45 -3.38 -51.22
CA LEU A 131 -4.21 -4.15 -51.16
C LEU A 131 -4.41 -5.60 -51.66
N ALA A 132 -5.53 -6.23 -51.33
CA ALA A 132 -5.90 -7.55 -51.86
C ALA A 132 -6.19 -7.51 -53.36
N ALA A 133 -6.89 -6.47 -53.85
CA ALA A 133 -7.14 -6.30 -55.29
C ALA A 133 -5.83 -6.08 -56.07
N GLN A 134 -4.96 -5.19 -55.58
CA GLN A 134 -3.63 -4.93 -56.16
C GLN A 134 -2.77 -6.19 -56.17
N ARG A 135 -2.76 -6.95 -55.07
CA ARG A 135 -2.09 -8.24 -54.98
C ARG A 135 -2.61 -9.22 -56.04
N ALA A 136 -3.93 -9.35 -56.19
CA ALA A 136 -4.53 -10.25 -57.18
C ALA A 136 -4.18 -9.85 -58.63
N VAL A 137 -4.11 -8.55 -58.96
CA VAL A 137 -3.66 -8.08 -60.28
C VAL A 137 -2.19 -8.44 -60.53
N LEU A 138 -1.33 -8.25 -59.53
CA LEU A 138 0.10 -8.58 -59.63
C LEU A 138 0.36 -10.09 -59.68
N GLU A 139 -0.37 -10.90 -58.91
CA GLU A 139 -0.28 -12.38 -58.97
C GLU A 139 -0.71 -12.91 -60.34
N ASN A 140 -1.82 -12.42 -60.91
CA ASN A 140 -2.24 -12.79 -62.28
C ASN A 140 -1.22 -12.40 -63.37
N LEU A 141 -0.44 -11.34 -63.17
CA LEU A 141 0.67 -10.94 -64.06
C LEU A 141 1.90 -11.83 -63.90
N VAL A 142 2.23 -12.25 -62.66
CA VAL A 142 3.37 -13.12 -62.35
C VAL A 142 3.12 -14.56 -62.80
N ASP A 143 1.92 -15.09 -62.58
CA ASP A 143 1.52 -16.45 -62.99
C ASP A 143 1.24 -16.55 -64.50
N GLY A 144 1.33 -15.45 -65.25
CA GLY A 144 1.10 -15.41 -66.70
C GLY A 144 -0.36 -15.58 -67.13
N VAL A 145 -1.31 -15.52 -66.18
CA VAL A 145 -2.76 -15.62 -66.42
C VAL A 145 -3.26 -14.38 -67.18
N THR A 146 -2.68 -13.22 -66.90
CA THR A 146 -2.94 -11.96 -67.62
C THR A 146 -1.63 -11.46 -68.24
N PRO A 147 -1.60 -11.03 -69.52
CA PRO A 147 -0.40 -10.45 -70.11
C PRO A 147 -0.12 -9.05 -69.54
N PRO A 148 1.15 -8.62 -69.41
CA PRO A 148 1.52 -7.28 -68.97
C PRO A 148 1.20 -6.22 -70.03
N SER A 149 -0.09 -5.88 -70.13
CA SER A 149 -0.60 -4.84 -71.01
C SER A 149 -0.52 -3.46 -70.36
N GLN A 150 -0.55 -2.40 -71.18
CA GLN A 150 -0.59 -1.02 -70.70
C GLN A 150 -1.84 -0.76 -69.82
N GLU A 151 -2.97 -1.38 -70.16
CA GLU A 151 -4.25 -1.27 -69.43
C GLU A 151 -4.17 -1.92 -68.03
N THR A 152 -3.60 -3.14 -67.94
CA THR A 152 -3.40 -3.85 -66.68
C THR A 152 -2.41 -3.10 -65.78
N LEU A 153 -1.33 -2.56 -66.35
CA LEU A 153 -0.36 -1.74 -65.62
C LEU A 153 -0.95 -0.40 -65.16
N SER A 154 -1.78 0.28 -65.97
CA SER A 154 -2.48 1.49 -65.51
C SER A 154 -3.51 1.20 -64.41
N THR A 155 -4.14 0.02 -64.44
CA THR A 155 -5.06 -0.41 -63.37
C THR A 155 -4.29 -0.59 -62.06
N ALA A 156 -3.13 -1.25 -62.11
CA ALA A 156 -2.28 -1.45 -60.93
C ALA A 156 -1.67 -0.13 -60.40
N LEU A 157 -1.37 0.83 -61.28
CA LEU A 157 -0.93 2.17 -60.87
C LEU A 157 -2.06 2.92 -60.14
N ALA A 158 -3.26 2.97 -60.72
CA ALA A 158 -4.41 3.67 -60.14
C ALA A 158 -4.85 3.11 -58.77
N GLN A 159 -4.68 1.80 -58.52
CA GLN A 159 -4.88 1.23 -57.18
C GLN A 159 -3.80 1.67 -56.17
N THR A 160 -2.57 1.93 -56.63
CA THR A 160 -1.45 2.39 -55.79
C THR A 160 -1.60 3.87 -55.44
N GLU A 161 -2.01 4.69 -56.42
CA GLU A 161 -2.35 6.11 -56.23
C GLU A 161 -3.49 6.25 -55.22
N ARG A 162 -4.62 5.56 -55.44
CA ARG A 162 -5.76 5.58 -54.52
C ARG A 162 -5.44 5.08 -53.09
N LEU A 163 -4.49 4.15 -52.93
CA LEU A 163 -4.02 3.72 -51.61
C LEU A 163 -3.15 4.80 -50.95
N SER A 164 -2.38 5.56 -51.74
CA SER A 164 -1.58 6.69 -51.27
C SER A 164 -2.47 7.84 -50.79
N ASP A 165 -3.53 8.17 -51.56
CA ASP A 165 -4.52 9.19 -51.19
C ASP A 165 -5.20 8.85 -49.85
N LEU A 166 -5.62 7.59 -49.68
CA LEU A 166 -6.21 7.10 -48.43
C LEU A 166 -5.24 7.17 -47.24
N VAL A 167 -3.94 7.01 -47.46
CA VAL A 167 -2.92 7.16 -46.41
C VAL A 167 -2.71 8.63 -46.05
N GLU A 168 -2.69 9.56 -47.01
CA GLU A 168 -2.57 11.00 -46.70
C GLU A 168 -3.85 11.53 -46.01
N ASP A 169 -5.05 11.12 -46.44
CA ASP A 169 -6.35 11.37 -45.75
C ASP A 169 -6.29 11.00 -44.25
N LEU A 170 -5.70 9.84 -43.94
CA LEU A 170 -5.56 9.32 -42.57
C LEU A 170 -4.44 10.00 -41.77
N LEU A 171 -3.32 10.35 -42.43
CA LEU A 171 -2.23 11.11 -41.81
C LEU A 171 -2.65 12.53 -41.48
N ASP A 172 -3.43 13.17 -42.36
CA ASP A 172 -4.06 14.44 -42.08
C ASP A 172 -4.97 14.26 -40.85
N LEU A 173 -5.96 13.36 -40.89
CA LEU A 173 -6.90 13.08 -39.78
C LEU A 173 -6.19 12.94 -38.41
N SER A 174 -5.05 12.24 -38.36
CA SER A 174 -4.24 12.10 -37.14
C SER A 174 -3.59 13.42 -36.67
N ARG A 175 -3.08 14.25 -37.60
CA ARG A 175 -2.62 15.63 -37.32
C ARG A 175 -3.77 16.56 -36.89
N LEU A 176 -5.01 16.23 -37.25
CA LEU A 176 -6.22 16.97 -36.86
C LEU A 176 -6.64 16.60 -35.42
N GLU A 177 -6.72 15.31 -35.10
CA GLU A 177 -7.13 14.79 -33.78
C GLU A 177 -6.16 15.16 -32.65
N SER A 178 -4.86 15.22 -32.93
CA SER A 178 -3.84 15.63 -31.96
C SER A 178 -3.90 17.11 -31.56
N GLY A 179 -4.75 17.92 -32.20
CA GLY A 179 -4.87 19.37 -31.94
C GLY A 179 -3.64 20.19 -32.37
N THR A 180 -2.68 19.55 -33.05
CA THR A 180 -1.39 20.15 -33.43
C THR A 180 -1.51 21.14 -34.61
N SER A 181 -2.60 21.04 -35.37
CA SER A 181 -2.86 21.84 -36.57
C SER A 181 -3.21 23.29 -36.24
N ARG A 182 -2.28 24.22 -36.50
CA ARG A 182 -2.53 25.67 -36.51
C ARG A 182 -2.86 26.13 -37.94
N LEU A 183 -3.85 27.01 -38.09
CA LEU A 183 -4.19 27.65 -39.36
C LEU A 183 -3.17 28.74 -39.74
N ASP A 184 -2.72 28.76 -40.99
CA ASP A 184 -1.89 29.86 -41.52
C ASP A 184 -2.77 30.96 -42.15
N LEU A 185 -3.25 31.88 -41.30
CA LEU A 185 -4.32 32.83 -41.61
C LEU A 185 -3.87 34.04 -42.45
N ALA A 186 -3.86 33.87 -43.77
CA ALA A 186 -3.56 34.89 -44.77
C ALA A 186 -4.83 35.60 -45.32
N GLU A 187 -4.67 36.78 -45.91
CA GLU A 187 -5.75 37.49 -46.61
C GLU A 187 -5.88 37.00 -48.06
N ILE A 188 -7.01 36.37 -48.39
CA ILE A 188 -7.27 35.65 -49.64
C ILE A 188 -8.40 36.34 -50.40
N GLU A 189 -8.18 36.56 -51.70
CA GLU A 189 -9.23 36.93 -52.66
C GLU A 189 -10.03 35.68 -53.06
N VAL A 190 -11.35 35.71 -52.82
CA VAL A 190 -12.20 34.51 -52.92
C VAL A 190 -12.40 34.09 -54.39
N ALA A 191 -12.55 35.04 -55.32
CA ALA A 191 -12.66 34.75 -56.74
C ALA A 191 -11.43 33.96 -57.25
N ALA A 192 -10.22 34.42 -56.92
CA ALA A 192 -8.97 33.75 -57.29
C ALA A 192 -8.77 32.38 -56.62
N LEU A 193 -9.45 32.10 -55.50
CA LEU A 193 -9.49 30.78 -54.88
C LEU A 193 -10.44 29.83 -55.64
N LEU A 194 -11.67 30.28 -55.92
CA LEU A 194 -12.66 29.51 -56.68
C LEU A 194 -12.17 29.17 -58.10
N ASP A 195 -11.64 30.16 -58.82
CA ASP A 195 -11.15 29.98 -60.19
C ASP A 195 -9.94 29.04 -60.30
N SER A 196 -9.22 28.80 -59.19
CA SER A 196 -8.17 27.79 -59.13
C SER A 196 -8.77 26.40 -58.97
N ALA A 197 -9.60 26.19 -57.95
CA ALA A 197 -10.20 24.90 -57.64
C ALA A 197 -11.15 24.40 -58.75
N VAL A 198 -11.91 25.31 -59.39
CA VAL A 198 -12.79 24.97 -60.50
C VAL A 198 -12.02 24.61 -61.78
N ARG A 199 -10.87 25.23 -62.02
CA ARG A 199 -10.00 24.87 -63.16
C ARG A 199 -9.39 23.48 -62.99
N GLU A 200 -9.03 23.13 -61.76
CA GLU A 200 -8.52 21.81 -61.38
C GLU A 200 -9.60 20.73 -61.50
N ALA A 201 -10.78 20.96 -60.91
CA ALA A 201 -11.92 20.05 -61.03
C ALA A 201 -12.42 19.87 -62.48
N ALA A 202 -12.39 20.92 -63.31
CA ALA A 202 -12.76 20.83 -64.72
C ALA A 202 -11.77 20.03 -65.60
N LEU A 203 -10.51 19.89 -65.16
CA LEU A 203 -9.54 19.00 -65.79
C LEU A 203 -9.76 17.54 -65.38
N ALA A 204 -10.14 17.29 -64.12
CA ALA A 204 -10.49 15.96 -63.63
C ALA A 204 -11.82 15.42 -64.19
N TYR A 205 -12.82 16.31 -64.39
CA TYR A 205 -14.18 15.95 -64.79
C TYR A 205 -14.61 16.67 -66.10
N PRO A 206 -14.01 16.36 -67.25
CA PRO A 206 -14.28 17.03 -68.53
C PRO A 206 -15.71 16.84 -69.08
N GLY A 207 -16.51 15.95 -68.47
CA GLY A 207 -17.93 15.74 -68.81
C GLY A 207 -18.93 16.59 -68.02
N ILE A 208 -18.47 17.49 -67.15
CA ILE A 208 -19.31 18.27 -66.22
C ILE A 208 -19.07 19.76 -66.39
N THR A 209 -20.15 20.56 -66.43
CA THR A 209 -20.04 22.02 -66.57
C THR A 209 -19.98 22.68 -65.19
N ILE A 210 -18.80 23.09 -64.76
CA ILE A 210 -18.63 23.81 -63.48
C ILE A 210 -18.70 25.33 -63.72
N SER A 211 -19.47 26.05 -62.91
CA SER A 211 -19.61 27.53 -63.01
C SER A 211 -19.46 28.23 -61.65
N THR A 212 -18.64 29.29 -61.62
CA THR A 212 -18.35 30.12 -60.43
C THR A 212 -19.27 31.35 -60.32
N GLN A 213 -19.60 31.74 -59.09
CA GLN A 213 -20.33 32.98 -58.76
C GLN A 213 -19.79 33.58 -57.45
N ALA A 214 -18.73 34.40 -57.54
CA ALA A 214 -18.20 35.16 -56.40
C ALA A 214 -18.78 36.59 -56.37
N ALA A 215 -18.86 37.19 -55.19
CA ALA A 215 -19.05 38.63 -55.08
C ALA A 215 -17.75 39.40 -55.45
N ASP A 216 -17.86 40.43 -56.29
CA ASP A 216 -16.71 41.22 -56.76
C ASP A 216 -15.89 41.80 -55.60
N GLY A 217 -14.56 41.63 -55.67
CA GLY A 217 -13.63 42.17 -54.67
C GLY A 217 -13.72 41.53 -53.28
N MET A 218 -14.43 40.40 -53.13
CA MET A 218 -14.55 39.70 -51.85
C MET A 218 -13.20 39.13 -51.38
N ARG A 219 -12.73 39.60 -50.22
CA ARG A 219 -11.52 39.13 -49.55
C ARG A 219 -11.86 38.65 -48.15
N VAL A 220 -11.23 37.55 -47.73
CA VAL A 220 -11.43 36.88 -46.43
C VAL A 220 -10.08 36.52 -45.83
N ARG A 221 -10.00 36.41 -44.51
CA ARG A 221 -8.81 35.90 -43.85
C ARG A 221 -8.99 34.45 -43.45
N ALA A 222 -8.19 33.55 -44.01
CA ALA A 222 -8.31 32.11 -43.79
C ALA A 222 -7.01 31.39 -44.13
N ASP A 223 -6.95 30.09 -43.86
CA ASP A 223 -5.89 29.22 -44.36
C ASP A 223 -6.16 28.84 -45.81
N ARG A 224 -5.26 29.23 -46.73
CA ARG A 224 -5.48 29.05 -48.17
C ARG A 224 -5.46 27.58 -48.57
N ALA A 225 -4.53 26.79 -48.02
CA ALA A 225 -4.40 25.39 -48.36
C ALA A 225 -5.62 24.59 -47.86
N ARG A 226 -6.05 24.86 -46.62
CA ARG A 226 -7.21 24.19 -46.03
C ARG A 226 -8.53 24.60 -46.69
N LEU A 227 -8.72 25.85 -47.12
CA LEU A 227 -9.90 26.21 -47.93
C LEU A 227 -9.86 25.62 -49.35
N THR A 228 -8.69 25.48 -49.98
CA THR A 228 -8.57 24.71 -51.24
C THR A 228 -8.98 23.24 -51.02
N GLN A 229 -8.58 22.62 -49.91
CA GLN A 229 -8.96 21.24 -49.57
C GLN A 229 -10.48 21.09 -49.34
N VAL A 230 -11.14 22.06 -48.69
CA VAL A 230 -12.62 22.09 -48.60
C VAL A 230 -13.26 22.16 -49.99
N LEU A 231 -12.76 23.06 -50.86
CA LEU A 231 -13.27 23.20 -52.23
C LEU A 231 -13.08 21.93 -53.06
N ALA A 232 -11.90 21.31 -53.00
CA ALA A 232 -11.60 20.06 -53.70
C ALA A 232 -12.55 18.94 -53.26
N ASN A 233 -12.71 18.72 -51.95
CA ASN A 233 -13.58 17.66 -51.41
C ASN A 233 -15.06 17.87 -51.75
N LEU A 234 -15.53 19.13 -51.80
CA LEU A 234 -16.90 19.44 -52.20
C LEU A 234 -17.11 19.34 -53.72
N LEU A 235 -16.12 19.74 -54.52
CA LEU A 235 -16.18 19.64 -55.99
C LEU A 235 -16.08 18.19 -56.48
N ASP A 236 -15.19 17.39 -55.91
CA ASP A 236 -15.11 15.94 -56.18
C ASP A 236 -16.45 15.26 -55.88
N ASN A 237 -17.01 15.49 -54.69
CA ASN A 237 -18.30 14.92 -54.32
C ASN A 237 -19.46 15.38 -55.22
N ALA A 238 -19.53 16.68 -55.55
CA ALA A 238 -20.55 17.23 -56.44
C ALA A 238 -20.42 16.71 -57.88
N ALA A 239 -19.18 16.53 -58.36
CA ALA A 239 -18.90 15.97 -59.67
C ALA A 239 -19.30 14.49 -59.76
N ARG A 240 -18.86 13.66 -58.80
CA ARG A 240 -19.15 12.21 -58.78
C ARG A 240 -20.63 11.84 -58.74
N HIS A 241 -21.47 12.70 -58.16
CA HIS A 241 -22.91 12.47 -58.02
C HIS A 241 -23.77 13.28 -59.02
N SER A 242 -23.15 14.08 -59.90
CA SER A 242 -23.84 14.73 -61.02
C SER A 242 -24.08 13.74 -62.18
N PRO A 243 -25.17 13.90 -62.96
CA PRO A 243 -25.36 13.15 -64.20
C PRO A 243 -24.37 13.59 -65.29
N GLU A 244 -24.15 12.75 -66.30
CA GLU A 244 -23.34 13.11 -67.49
C GLU A 244 -23.85 14.39 -68.15
N GLY A 245 -22.95 15.35 -68.42
CA GLY A 245 -23.31 16.67 -68.95
C GLY A 245 -23.96 17.63 -67.94
N GLY A 246 -24.12 17.21 -66.68
CA GLY A 246 -24.70 18.01 -65.60
C GLY A 246 -23.88 19.25 -65.21
N ARG A 247 -24.50 20.14 -64.44
CA ARG A 247 -23.89 21.38 -63.94
C ARG A 247 -23.55 21.29 -62.45
N VAL A 248 -22.35 21.76 -62.10
CA VAL A 248 -21.99 22.10 -60.72
C VAL A 248 -21.85 23.61 -60.61
N THR A 249 -22.51 24.22 -59.62
CA THR A 249 -22.42 25.66 -59.34
C THR A 249 -21.73 25.88 -58.01
N VAL A 250 -20.65 26.67 -58.01
CA VAL A 250 -19.96 27.12 -56.80
C VAL A 250 -20.20 28.60 -56.61
N SER A 251 -20.76 29.02 -55.48
CA SER A 251 -20.95 30.44 -55.17
C SER A 251 -20.41 30.83 -53.81
N ALA A 252 -19.91 32.07 -53.71
CA ALA A 252 -19.39 32.64 -52.47
C ALA A 252 -19.99 34.03 -52.24
N VAL A 253 -20.77 34.16 -51.16
CA VAL A 253 -21.57 35.36 -50.85
C VAL A 253 -21.58 35.61 -49.34
N SER A 254 -21.41 36.86 -48.90
CA SER A 254 -21.57 37.26 -47.49
C SER A 254 -22.95 36.87 -46.95
N ASP A 255 -23.05 36.44 -45.69
CA ASP A 255 -24.32 36.08 -45.06
C ASP A 255 -25.20 37.34 -44.87
N PRO A 256 -26.39 37.42 -45.51
CA PRO A 256 -27.24 38.62 -45.46
C PRO A 256 -27.80 38.93 -44.07
N GLN A 257 -27.82 37.97 -43.14
CA GLN A 257 -28.27 38.15 -41.77
C GLN A 257 -27.10 38.38 -40.80
N ARG A 258 -25.89 37.94 -41.16
CA ARG A 258 -24.68 37.99 -40.30
C ARG A 258 -23.46 38.46 -41.11
N PRO A 259 -23.29 39.78 -41.36
CA PRO A 259 -22.27 40.31 -42.28
C PRO A 259 -20.80 40.14 -41.82
N GLN A 260 -20.54 39.42 -40.72
CA GLN A 260 -19.21 38.93 -40.33
C GLN A 260 -18.91 37.52 -40.85
N LEU A 261 -19.90 36.85 -41.44
CA LEU A 261 -19.81 35.51 -42.02
C LEU A 261 -20.05 35.56 -43.54
N TRP A 262 -19.63 34.51 -44.22
CA TRP A 262 -19.91 34.24 -45.62
C TRP A 262 -20.30 32.77 -45.83
N ASN A 263 -21.05 32.54 -46.89
CA ASN A 263 -21.48 31.23 -47.32
C ASN A 263 -20.71 30.86 -48.60
N LEU A 264 -20.07 29.70 -48.56
CA LEU A 264 -19.60 28.96 -49.73
C LEU A 264 -20.63 27.85 -50.00
N ASP A 265 -21.39 27.98 -51.08
CA ASP A 265 -22.31 26.95 -51.57
C ASP A 265 -21.67 26.17 -52.72
N VAL A 266 -21.76 24.84 -52.67
CA VAL A 266 -21.57 23.96 -53.83
C VAL A 266 -22.89 23.24 -54.10
N VAL A 267 -23.35 23.31 -55.35
CA VAL A 267 -24.65 22.78 -55.80
C VAL A 267 -24.46 21.89 -57.03
N ASP A 268 -24.96 20.67 -56.99
CA ASP A 268 -24.99 19.73 -58.13
C ASP A 268 -26.40 19.61 -58.76
N GLU A 269 -26.52 18.80 -59.81
CA GLU A 269 -27.80 18.40 -60.44
C GLU A 269 -28.08 16.90 -60.27
N GLY A 270 -27.54 16.28 -59.22
CA GLY A 270 -27.64 14.85 -58.92
C GLY A 270 -28.97 14.42 -58.27
N ALA A 271 -28.93 13.26 -57.59
CA ALA A 271 -30.08 12.68 -56.90
C ALA A 271 -30.49 13.42 -55.60
N GLY A 272 -29.65 14.32 -55.11
CA GLY A 272 -29.84 14.99 -53.81
C GLY A 272 -29.48 14.09 -52.62
N ILE A 273 -29.73 14.61 -51.41
CA ILE A 273 -29.41 13.96 -50.14
C ILE A 273 -30.68 13.82 -49.31
N ASP A 274 -30.97 12.60 -48.84
CA ASP A 274 -32.09 12.33 -47.93
C ASP A 274 -31.87 13.04 -46.58
N PRO A 275 -32.83 13.87 -46.11
CA PRO A 275 -32.74 14.53 -44.80
C PRO A 275 -32.43 13.59 -43.61
N ALA A 276 -32.79 12.31 -43.69
CA ALA A 276 -32.49 11.32 -42.65
C ALA A 276 -31.00 10.89 -42.57
N VAL A 277 -30.16 11.34 -43.49
CA VAL A 277 -28.70 11.14 -43.48
C VAL A 277 -27.90 12.45 -43.57
N ALA A 278 -28.55 13.61 -43.67
CA ALA A 278 -27.92 14.91 -43.93
C ALA A 278 -26.81 15.30 -42.92
N ASP A 279 -26.94 14.95 -41.64
CA ASP A 279 -25.88 15.17 -40.64
C ASP A 279 -24.78 14.10 -40.67
N ARG A 280 -25.14 12.86 -41.07
CA ARG A 280 -24.26 11.68 -41.00
C ARG A 280 -23.28 11.57 -42.16
N ILE A 281 -23.53 12.18 -43.32
CA ILE A 281 -22.56 12.19 -44.43
C ILE A 281 -21.24 12.91 -44.08
N PHE A 282 -21.22 13.69 -43.00
CA PHE A 282 -20.01 14.32 -42.46
C PHE A 282 -19.38 13.50 -41.31
N GLU A 283 -19.89 12.31 -41.01
CA GLU A 283 -19.23 11.31 -40.16
C GLU A 283 -18.14 10.57 -40.98
N ARG A 284 -17.14 10.02 -40.27
CA ARG A 284 -15.98 9.37 -40.92
C ARG A 284 -16.41 8.06 -41.60
N PHE A 285 -15.87 7.82 -42.79
CA PHE A 285 -16.16 6.62 -43.60
C PHE A 285 -17.64 6.49 -44.01
N SER A 286 -18.40 7.60 -44.02
CA SER A 286 -19.83 7.58 -44.34
C SER A 286 -20.07 7.51 -45.85
N THR A 287 -19.91 6.33 -46.46
CA THR A 287 -20.31 6.07 -47.85
C THR A 287 -21.82 5.85 -47.99
N GLY A 288 -22.37 6.20 -49.16
CA GLY A 288 -23.76 5.88 -49.51
C GLY A 288 -24.01 4.37 -49.62
N LYS A 289 -25.27 3.98 -49.84
CA LYS A 289 -25.66 2.57 -50.02
C LYS A 289 -25.08 1.90 -51.28
N GLU A 290 -24.48 2.69 -52.17
CA GLU A 290 -23.82 2.25 -53.38
C GLU A 290 -22.32 2.56 -53.26
N HIS A 291 -21.46 1.65 -53.73
CA HIS A 291 -20.01 1.71 -53.47
C HIS A 291 -19.30 2.70 -54.43
N SER A 292 -19.65 3.99 -54.36
CA SER A 292 -19.25 5.06 -55.31
C SER A 292 -17.79 5.54 -55.21
N GLY A 293 -16.85 4.64 -54.90
CA GLY A 293 -15.42 4.82 -55.17
C GLY A 293 -14.65 5.88 -54.37
N GLY A 294 -15.26 6.52 -53.36
CA GLY A 294 -14.58 7.46 -52.44
C GLY A 294 -14.09 6.81 -51.14
N THR A 295 -13.30 7.54 -50.34
CA THR A 295 -12.79 7.12 -49.02
C THR A 295 -13.80 7.33 -47.88
N GLY A 296 -14.86 8.12 -48.11
CA GLY A 296 -15.80 8.55 -47.07
C GLY A 296 -15.19 9.50 -46.02
N LEU A 297 -13.99 10.04 -46.26
CA LEU A 297 -13.31 10.97 -45.36
C LEU A 297 -13.41 12.44 -45.80
N GLY A 298 -13.49 12.71 -47.11
CA GLY A 298 -13.44 14.08 -47.65
C GLY A 298 -14.47 15.06 -47.07
N LEU A 299 -15.73 14.64 -46.87
CA LEU A 299 -16.77 15.48 -46.24
C LEU A 299 -16.54 15.69 -44.73
N ALA A 300 -16.01 14.69 -44.03
CA ALA A 300 -15.65 14.82 -42.61
C ALA A 300 -14.45 15.76 -42.42
N ILE A 301 -13.46 15.70 -43.32
CA ILE A 301 -12.33 16.64 -43.39
C ILE A 301 -12.85 18.06 -43.68
N ALA A 302 -13.75 18.22 -44.66
CA ALA A 302 -14.33 19.51 -45.00
C ALA A 302 -15.11 20.13 -43.83
N ARG A 303 -15.89 19.33 -43.08
CA ARG A 303 -16.55 19.76 -41.83
C ARG A 303 -15.53 20.25 -40.80
N TRP A 304 -14.53 19.43 -40.49
CA TRP A 304 -13.54 19.78 -39.47
C TRP A 304 -12.74 21.04 -39.82
N ILE A 305 -12.40 21.25 -41.10
CA ILE A 305 -11.73 22.48 -41.54
C ILE A 305 -12.65 23.71 -41.34
N CYS A 306 -13.96 23.58 -41.58
CA CYS A 306 -14.91 24.65 -41.29
C CYS A 306 -14.99 24.93 -39.79
N ASP A 307 -15.08 23.88 -38.96
CA ASP A 307 -15.12 23.98 -37.50
C ASP A 307 -13.82 24.64 -36.95
N LEU A 308 -12.65 24.31 -37.51
CA LEU A 308 -11.36 24.95 -37.18
C LEU A 308 -11.34 26.46 -37.45
N HIS A 309 -11.97 26.89 -38.55
CA HIS A 309 -12.13 28.30 -38.89
C HIS A 309 -13.22 28.99 -38.04
N GLY A 310 -13.85 28.30 -37.07
CA GLY A 310 -14.98 28.84 -36.30
C GLY A 310 -16.27 28.98 -37.10
N GLY A 311 -16.37 28.26 -38.23
CA GLY A 311 -17.55 28.14 -39.07
C GLY A 311 -18.36 26.87 -38.77
N ALA A 312 -19.13 26.43 -39.76
CA ALA A 312 -19.84 25.16 -39.78
C ALA A 312 -20.15 24.73 -41.23
N ILE A 313 -20.34 23.44 -41.49
CA ILE A 313 -20.84 22.91 -42.77
C ILE A 313 -22.20 22.23 -42.58
N ALA A 314 -23.08 22.32 -43.58
CA ALA A 314 -24.38 21.65 -43.58
C ALA A 314 -24.88 21.33 -44.99
N VAL A 315 -25.79 20.35 -45.10
CA VAL A 315 -26.66 20.20 -46.27
C VAL A 315 -27.78 21.24 -46.17
N VAL A 316 -28.05 21.94 -47.26
CA VAL A 316 -29.13 22.94 -47.36
C VAL A 316 -30.14 22.44 -48.40
N PRO A 317 -31.46 22.66 -48.19
CA PRO A 317 -32.45 22.32 -49.21
C PRO A 317 -32.13 22.92 -50.59
N SER A 318 -32.31 22.10 -51.63
CA SER A 318 -32.18 22.48 -53.03
C SER A 318 -33.40 21.97 -53.81
N GLU A 319 -33.75 22.65 -54.90
CA GLU A 319 -34.85 22.25 -55.79
C GLU A 319 -34.43 21.14 -56.78
N ARG A 320 -33.10 20.97 -56.98
CA ARG A 320 -32.44 19.92 -57.76
C ARG A 320 -31.07 19.62 -57.15
N GLY A 321 -30.62 18.37 -57.26
CA GLY A 321 -29.34 17.92 -56.71
C GLY A 321 -29.19 18.15 -55.21
N ALA A 322 -27.95 18.05 -54.73
CA ALA A 322 -27.59 18.47 -53.40
C ALA A 322 -27.06 19.92 -53.39
N ARG A 323 -27.22 20.60 -52.25
CA ARG A 323 -26.47 21.81 -51.91
C ARG A 323 -25.75 21.56 -50.59
N ILE A 324 -24.43 21.67 -50.60
CA ILE A 324 -23.61 21.69 -49.38
C ILE A 324 -23.10 23.12 -49.18
N ARG A 325 -23.30 23.65 -47.96
CA ARG A 325 -22.92 25.00 -47.58
C ARG A 325 -21.91 24.98 -46.45
N ALA A 326 -20.73 25.56 -46.68
CA ALA A 326 -19.82 25.97 -45.63
C ALA A 326 -20.13 27.43 -45.24
N THR A 327 -20.46 27.66 -43.97
CA THR A 327 -20.62 28.99 -43.38
C THR A 327 -19.36 29.33 -42.60
N LEU A 328 -18.61 30.34 -43.00
CA LEU A 328 -17.28 30.68 -42.47
C LEU A 328 -17.23 32.15 -42.03
N PRO A 329 -16.40 32.54 -41.05
CA PRO A 329 -16.17 33.96 -40.77
C PRO A 329 -15.30 34.64 -41.83
N LEU A 330 -15.42 35.97 -41.93
CA LEU A 330 -14.55 36.81 -42.75
C LEU A 330 -13.17 37.02 -42.11
N ASP A 331 -13.09 37.01 -40.78
CA ASP A 331 -11.85 37.03 -39.97
C ASP A 331 -12.04 36.10 -38.75
N PRO A 332 -11.41 34.90 -38.73
CA PRO A 332 -11.49 33.97 -37.60
C PRO A 332 -10.65 34.51 -36.43
N GLY A 333 -11.33 35.10 -35.46
CA GLY A 333 -10.72 35.57 -34.22
C GLY A 333 -10.06 34.45 -33.40
N PRO A 334 -9.17 34.78 -32.45
CA PRO A 334 -8.44 33.79 -31.66
C PRO A 334 -9.41 32.87 -30.89
N ALA A 335 -9.43 31.59 -31.27
CA ALA A 335 -10.47 30.65 -30.88
C ALA A 335 -10.55 30.46 -29.35
N ARG A 336 -11.76 30.66 -28.80
CA ARG A 336 -12.14 30.04 -27.52
C ARG A 336 -12.79 28.68 -27.82
N PRO A 337 -12.35 27.58 -27.18
CA PRO A 337 -13.03 26.30 -27.32
C PRO A 337 -14.51 26.41 -26.93
N SER A 338 -15.40 26.14 -27.89
CA SER A 338 -16.83 26.05 -27.63
C SER A 338 -17.15 24.75 -26.90
N ALA A 339 -17.83 24.84 -25.75
CA ALA A 339 -18.38 23.66 -25.10
C ALA A 339 -19.39 22.96 -26.04
N ARG A 340 -19.36 21.63 -26.10
CA ARG A 340 -20.30 20.84 -26.91
C ARG A 340 -21.75 21.10 -26.45
N PRO A 341 -22.75 21.14 -27.35
CA PRO A 341 -24.15 21.13 -26.94
C PRO A 341 -24.47 19.84 -26.18
N SER A 342 -25.07 19.94 -25.00
CA SER A 342 -25.57 18.78 -24.26
C SER A 342 -26.82 18.22 -24.94
N SER A 343 -26.73 17.03 -25.53
CA SER A 343 -27.84 16.33 -26.19
C SER A 343 -28.79 15.69 -25.18
N ASP A 344 -29.54 16.52 -24.44
CA ASP A 344 -30.51 16.05 -23.44
C ASP A 344 -31.81 16.88 -23.52
N ALA A 345 -32.69 16.48 -24.45
CA ALA A 345 -33.88 17.26 -24.82
C ALA A 345 -35.07 16.39 -25.28
N SER A 346 -35.37 15.28 -24.59
CA SER A 346 -36.56 14.46 -24.85
C SER A 346 -37.60 14.50 -23.72
N THR A 347 -38.59 15.38 -23.88
CA THR A 347 -39.98 15.25 -23.39
C THR A 347 -40.25 14.86 -21.92
N GLY A 348 -40.64 15.86 -21.12
CA GLY A 348 -41.43 15.70 -19.88
C GLY A 348 -42.43 16.86 -19.74
N PRO A 349 -43.70 16.65 -19.34
CA PRO A 349 -44.75 17.66 -19.50
C PRO A 349 -44.90 18.66 -18.34
N SER A 350 -45.13 19.93 -18.72
CA SER A 350 -45.98 20.93 -18.07
C SER A 350 -45.98 21.08 -16.54
N ALA A 351 -45.35 22.16 -16.05
CA ALA A 351 -45.70 22.81 -14.78
C ALA A 351 -45.77 24.34 -14.94
N THR A 352 -46.86 24.94 -14.47
CA THR A 352 -47.15 26.39 -14.60
C THR A 352 -46.29 27.22 -13.63
N PRO A 353 -45.76 28.39 -14.04
CA PRO A 353 -44.88 29.21 -13.18
C PRO A 353 -45.64 30.04 -12.14
N LEU A 354 -44.96 30.39 -11.05
CA LEU A 354 -45.39 31.46 -10.14
C LEU A 354 -44.16 32.22 -9.61
N ALA A 355 -44.33 33.54 -9.46
CA ALA A 355 -43.24 34.51 -9.48
C ALA A 355 -42.73 34.94 -8.08
N GLY A 356 -41.51 35.51 -8.07
CA GLY A 356 -41.00 36.36 -6.99
C GLY A 356 -40.00 35.68 -6.04
N ALA A 357 -38.99 36.39 -5.50
CA ALA A 357 -38.55 37.74 -5.85
C ALA A 357 -37.07 37.98 -5.45
N SER A 358 -36.45 38.92 -6.17
CA SER A 358 -35.35 39.83 -5.80
C SER A 358 -34.52 39.61 -4.51
N THR A 359 -33.19 39.69 -4.70
CA THR A 359 -32.20 40.34 -3.78
C THR A 359 -31.96 39.68 -2.39
N THR A 360 -30.79 39.77 -1.74
CA THR A 360 -29.56 40.57 -1.96
C THR A 360 -28.33 39.88 -1.35
N SER A 361 -27.13 40.26 -1.80
CA SER A 361 -25.89 40.23 -0.99
C SER A 361 -25.67 41.65 -0.39
N PRO A 362 -24.74 41.94 0.55
CA PRO A 362 -23.65 41.12 1.07
C PRO A 362 -23.38 41.28 2.60
N ALA A 363 -22.14 40.94 2.99
CA ALA A 363 -21.33 41.52 4.09
C ALA A 363 -21.42 40.95 5.51
N SER A 364 -20.23 40.86 6.12
CA SER A 364 -19.98 40.77 7.57
C SER A 364 -20.10 42.16 8.23
N PRO A 365 -20.10 42.23 9.57
CA PRO A 365 -19.00 43.00 10.18
C PRO A 365 -18.45 42.41 11.49
N SER A 366 -17.25 42.88 11.85
CA SER A 366 -16.59 42.73 13.15
C SER A 366 -16.86 43.92 14.07
N THR A 367 -16.99 43.71 15.38
CA THR A 367 -16.54 44.68 16.43
C THR A 367 -16.47 44.03 17.82
N SER A 368 -15.97 44.76 18.83
CA SER A 368 -15.63 44.22 20.16
C SER A 368 -16.48 44.79 21.34
N PRO A 369 -15.97 45.29 22.50
CA PRO A 369 -16.48 44.82 23.82
C PRO A 369 -17.06 45.93 24.73
N LEU A 370 -17.36 45.59 26.02
CA LEU A 370 -17.23 46.39 27.28
C LEU A 370 -18.45 46.52 28.26
N THR A 371 -18.25 45.98 29.47
CA THR A 371 -18.61 46.48 30.84
C THR A 371 -20.03 46.51 31.48
N GLN A 372 -20.02 46.29 32.82
CA GLN A 372 -20.89 46.79 33.92
C GLN A 372 -22.35 46.27 34.07
N ALA A 373 -23.01 46.32 35.26
CA ALA A 373 -22.59 46.21 36.68
C ALA A 373 -23.77 46.16 37.70
N SER A 374 -23.59 45.44 38.82
CA SER A 374 -24.16 45.67 40.19
C SER A 374 -25.67 45.48 40.52
N SER A 375 -25.92 45.15 41.82
CA SER A 375 -27.17 45.32 42.62
C SER A 375 -28.28 44.24 42.44
N GLN A 376 -29.09 43.85 43.44
CA GLN A 376 -29.28 44.30 44.85
C GLN A 376 -29.87 43.18 45.77
N GLU A 377 -29.90 43.40 47.10
CA GLU A 377 -30.44 42.53 48.20
C GLU A 377 -31.93 42.88 48.57
N PRO A 378 -32.63 42.43 49.67
CA PRO A 378 -32.20 41.83 50.97
C PRO A 378 -33.13 40.75 51.67
N THR A 379 -32.78 40.38 52.93
CA THR A 379 -33.61 39.76 54.04
C THR A 379 -34.10 38.29 53.90
N MET A 380 -34.17 37.41 54.93
CA MET A 380 -34.06 37.45 56.43
C MET A 380 -33.75 35.99 56.97
N SER A 381 -33.61 35.55 58.25
CA SER A 381 -33.67 36.08 59.65
C SER A 381 -32.92 35.12 60.68
N HIS A 382 -33.30 35.11 61.98
CA HIS A 382 -32.78 34.30 63.14
C HIS A 382 -33.94 34.01 64.16
N PRO A 383 -33.83 33.33 65.36
CA PRO A 383 -32.71 32.74 66.17
C PRO A 383 -32.88 31.20 66.48
N SER A 384 -32.08 30.38 67.21
CA SER A 384 -31.26 30.41 68.49
C SER A 384 -32.07 30.34 69.82
N PRO A 385 -31.57 29.86 71.02
CA PRO A 385 -30.24 29.27 71.42
C PRO A 385 -30.18 28.15 72.55
N SER A 386 -28.96 27.60 72.87
CA SER A 386 -28.45 27.07 74.19
C SER A 386 -29.10 25.80 74.87
N THR A 387 -28.56 25.04 75.88
CA THR A 387 -27.62 25.23 77.05
C THR A 387 -26.92 23.93 77.61
N THR A 388 -25.57 23.94 77.82
CA THR A 388 -24.70 23.66 79.05
C THR A 388 -24.94 22.52 80.11
N PRO A 389 -24.06 22.22 81.15
CA PRO A 389 -22.56 22.17 81.31
C PRO A 389 -21.88 21.09 82.27
N VAL A 390 -20.55 20.83 82.09
CA VAL A 390 -19.36 20.78 83.04
C VAL A 390 -19.26 19.99 84.41
N SER A 391 -18.02 19.54 84.74
CA SER A 391 -17.36 19.08 86.03
C SER A 391 -17.19 17.57 86.31
N GLY A 392 -16.14 17.03 86.99
CA GLY A 392 -15.00 17.61 87.77
C GLY A 392 -13.74 16.68 87.93
N VAL A 393 -12.83 16.94 88.90
CA VAL A 393 -11.37 16.55 89.01
C VAL A 393 -10.89 16.65 90.52
N PRO A 394 -9.78 16.08 91.13
CA PRO A 394 -8.45 15.56 90.67
C PRO A 394 -7.82 14.27 91.38
N THR A 395 -6.51 13.98 91.16
CA THR A 395 -5.47 13.25 92.00
C THR A 395 -5.58 11.72 92.31
N GLY A 396 -4.50 10.93 92.54
CA GLY A 396 -3.02 11.12 92.43
C GLY A 396 -2.13 9.96 93.01
N ALA A 397 -0.82 9.98 92.73
CA ALA A 397 0.35 9.33 93.43
C ALA A 397 0.62 7.77 93.47
N THR A 398 1.62 7.32 92.70
CA THR A 398 2.82 6.44 92.98
C THR A 398 2.80 5.08 93.77
N PRO A 399 3.82 4.17 93.57
CA PRO A 399 3.85 2.74 94.02
C PRO A 399 4.76 2.46 95.25
N PRO A 400 4.96 1.19 95.71
CA PRO A 400 6.14 0.39 95.27
C PRO A 400 6.04 -1.18 95.32
N ALA A 401 7.11 -1.86 94.87
CA ALA A 401 7.81 -3.12 95.31
C ALA A 401 7.11 -4.29 96.08
N ALA A 402 7.64 -5.54 96.16
CA ALA A 402 8.52 -6.38 95.31
C ALA A 402 8.80 -7.79 95.95
N THR A 403 8.88 -8.88 95.15
CA THR A 403 9.56 -10.20 95.45
C THR A 403 9.04 -11.05 96.65
N PRO A 404 9.54 -12.29 96.93
CA PRO A 404 10.23 -13.31 96.10
C PRO A 404 9.74 -14.80 96.26
N ALA A 405 10.20 -15.68 95.34
CA ALA A 405 10.51 -17.13 95.54
C ALA A 405 9.35 -18.12 95.90
N THR A 406 9.50 -19.47 95.92
CA THR A 406 10.70 -20.35 95.91
C THR A 406 10.42 -21.77 95.35
N SER A 407 11.42 -22.42 94.73
CA SER A 407 11.75 -23.89 94.80
C SER A 407 10.75 -24.97 94.29
N THR A 408 11.06 -26.20 93.81
CA THR A 408 12.23 -27.02 93.34
C THR A 408 11.65 -28.41 92.89
N PRO A 409 12.41 -29.52 92.64
CA PRO A 409 13.54 -29.78 91.73
C PRO A 409 13.32 -31.03 90.83
N GLY A 410 14.28 -31.39 89.97
CA GLY A 410 14.39 -32.76 89.42
C GLY A 410 15.17 -32.92 88.10
N GLY A 411 16.42 -33.42 88.18
CA GLY A 411 17.19 -33.96 87.03
C GLY A 411 17.45 -35.47 87.21
N PRO A 412 18.46 -36.12 86.59
CA PRO A 412 19.53 -35.63 85.69
C PRO A 412 19.09 -35.70 84.18
N ALA A 413 19.90 -35.74 83.11
CA ALA A 413 21.36 -35.91 82.90
C ALA A 413 21.88 -35.21 81.61
N THR A 414 23.03 -35.64 81.07
CA THR A 414 23.68 -35.16 79.83
C THR A 414 24.25 -36.37 79.05
N PRO A 415 24.46 -36.28 77.72
CA PRO A 415 25.65 -35.62 77.15
C PRO A 415 25.36 -34.70 75.94
N ALA A 416 26.35 -33.89 75.54
CA ALA A 416 26.21 -32.87 74.50
C ALA A 416 26.89 -33.24 73.17
N PRO A 417 26.32 -32.81 72.02
CA PRO A 417 27.07 -32.68 70.76
C PRO A 417 26.87 -31.31 70.07
N TYR A 418 27.97 -30.57 69.90
CA TYR A 418 28.24 -29.48 68.94
C TYR A 418 27.29 -28.25 68.81
N PRO A 419 27.83 -27.03 68.66
CA PRO A 419 27.03 -25.83 68.40
C PRO A 419 26.52 -25.80 66.95
N VAL A 420 25.23 -26.09 66.76
CA VAL A 420 24.52 -25.81 65.51
C VAL A 420 24.29 -24.30 65.41
N GLY A 421 24.70 -23.67 64.30
CA GLY A 421 24.44 -22.25 64.05
C GLY A 421 22.94 -21.93 64.01
N PRO A 422 22.53 -20.67 64.25
CA PRO A 422 21.12 -20.32 64.43
C PRO A 422 20.27 -20.69 63.22
N VAL A 423 19.41 -21.69 63.38
CA VAL A 423 18.37 -22.04 62.43
C VAL A 423 17.38 -20.89 62.36
N ALA A 424 17.34 -20.18 61.24
CA ALA A 424 16.32 -19.18 61.00
C ALA A 424 14.93 -19.85 61.08
N PRO A 425 13.96 -19.27 61.82
CA PRO A 425 12.62 -19.84 61.87
C PRO A 425 11.99 -19.84 60.47
N PRO A 426 11.17 -20.84 60.12
CA PRO A 426 10.44 -20.81 58.86
C PRO A 426 9.53 -19.57 58.88
N SER A 427 9.71 -18.66 57.91
CA SER A 427 8.93 -17.42 57.83
C SER A 427 7.44 -17.74 57.77
N ALA A 428 6.72 -17.43 58.86
CA ALA A 428 5.27 -17.52 58.89
C ALA A 428 4.72 -16.65 57.76
N ALA A 429 3.92 -17.24 56.87
CA ALA A 429 3.29 -16.51 55.79
C ALA A 429 2.29 -15.51 56.39
N LEU A 430 2.54 -14.21 56.18
CA LEU A 430 1.64 -13.13 56.61
C LEU A 430 0.26 -13.30 55.94
N PRO A 431 -0.82 -13.53 56.72
CA PRO A 431 -2.17 -13.59 56.18
C PRO A 431 -2.75 -12.18 56.08
N GLY A 432 -3.16 -11.75 54.89
CA GLY A 432 -3.96 -10.53 54.73
C GLY A 432 -3.51 -9.56 53.64
N ALA A 433 -3.84 -9.88 52.39
CA ALA A 433 -4.12 -8.88 51.36
C ALA A 433 -5.46 -9.25 50.70
N PRO A 434 -6.37 -8.29 50.42
CA PRO A 434 -7.71 -8.59 49.92
C PRO A 434 -7.69 -8.96 48.43
N GLY A 435 -7.30 -10.19 48.13
CA GLY A 435 -7.40 -10.84 46.82
C GLY A 435 -7.62 -12.33 47.01
N GLY A 436 -8.75 -12.85 46.52
CA GLY A 436 -9.14 -14.24 46.71
C GLY A 436 -8.16 -15.24 46.06
N PRO A 437 -8.15 -16.52 46.50
CA PRO A 437 -7.22 -17.55 46.01
C PRO A 437 -7.58 -18.07 44.60
N GLY A 438 -7.58 -17.18 43.62
CA GLY A 438 -7.73 -17.53 42.20
C GLY A 438 -6.44 -18.13 41.63
N LEU A 439 -6.58 -19.06 40.69
CA LEU A 439 -5.47 -19.72 39.97
C LEU A 439 -4.44 -18.71 39.40
N ALA A 440 -4.90 -17.54 38.98
CA ALA A 440 -4.06 -16.45 38.46
C ALA A 440 -3.04 -15.92 39.48
N ALA A 441 -3.34 -15.92 40.79
CA ALA A 441 -2.43 -15.39 41.82
C ALA A 441 -1.21 -16.32 42.04
N GLY A 442 -1.41 -17.64 41.98
CA GLY A 442 -0.31 -18.61 42.04
C GLY A 442 0.53 -18.65 40.77
N LEU A 443 -0.11 -18.48 39.60
CA LEU A 443 0.56 -18.42 38.29
C LEU A 443 1.34 -17.11 38.08
N TRP A 444 0.83 -15.99 38.61
CA TRP A 444 1.41 -14.65 38.42
C TRP A 444 1.51 -13.86 39.74
N PRO A 445 2.46 -14.25 40.63
CA PRO A 445 2.66 -13.58 41.91
C PRO A 445 3.30 -12.20 41.74
N GLU A 446 2.75 -11.20 42.43
CA GLU A 446 3.40 -9.90 42.62
C GLU A 446 4.50 -10.03 43.68
N ARG A 447 5.75 -9.73 43.28
CA ARG A 447 6.96 -9.79 44.10
C ARG A 447 7.51 -8.40 44.40
N ALA A 448 7.41 -7.49 43.43
CA ALA A 448 7.71 -6.08 43.57
C ALA A 448 6.39 -5.31 43.69
N SER A 449 5.96 -5.13 44.94
CA SER A 449 4.76 -4.38 45.31
C SER A 449 5.05 -2.90 45.63
N ASP A 450 6.29 -2.54 45.94
CA ASP A 450 6.69 -1.18 46.33
C ASP A 450 6.76 -0.22 45.12
N PRO A 451 6.46 1.08 45.31
CA PRO A 451 6.58 2.11 44.26
C PRO A 451 7.91 2.09 43.49
N GLN A 452 7.84 2.17 42.16
CA GLN A 452 9.00 2.05 41.25
C GLN A 452 9.27 3.33 40.44
N PRO A 453 9.58 4.48 41.08
CA PRO A 453 9.68 5.78 40.40
C PRO A 453 10.75 5.80 39.30
N PHE A 454 11.88 5.11 39.50
CA PHE A 454 12.97 5.05 38.52
C PHE A 454 12.53 4.43 37.19
N TYR A 455 11.81 3.30 37.22
CA TYR A 455 11.35 2.63 36.00
C TYR A 455 10.21 3.37 35.32
N LEU A 456 9.36 4.07 36.10
CA LEU A 456 8.34 4.96 35.54
C LEU A 456 8.99 6.14 34.78
N VAL A 457 9.89 6.89 35.42
CA VAL A 457 10.58 8.03 34.77
C VAL A 457 11.40 7.56 33.57
N GLY A 458 12.11 6.42 33.69
CA GLY A 458 12.86 5.85 32.57
C GLY A 458 11.97 5.50 31.37
N ALA A 459 10.81 4.87 31.58
CA ALA A 459 9.89 4.53 30.50
C ALA A 459 9.28 5.79 29.85
N LEU A 460 8.96 6.83 30.63
CA LEU A 460 8.49 8.12 30.12
C LEU A 460 9.57 8.83 29.29
N VAL A 461 10.85 8.77 29.70
CA VAL A 461 11.98 9.33 28.93
C VAL A 461 12.19 8.58 27.61
N VAL A 462 12.12 7.24 27.60
CA VAL A 462 12.23 6.45 26.35
C VAL A 462 11.04 6.73 25.41
N GLY A 463 9.82 6.88 25.95
CA GLY A 463 8.66 7.29 25.17
C GLY A 463 8.77 8.72 24.61
N ALA A 464 9.31 9.66 25.39
CA ALA A 464 9.54 11.03 24.95
C ALA A 464 10.61 11.09 23.84
N LEU A 465 11.69 10.32 23.98
CA LEU A 465 12.74 10.23 22.96
C LEU A 465 12.17 9.77 21.62
N ALA A 466 11.35 8.71 21.62
CA ALA A 466 10.70 8.21 20.40
C ALA A 466 9.69 9.22 19.81
N ALA A 467 8.84 9.82 20.64
CA ALA A 467 7.81 10.76 20.20
C ALA A 467 8.37 12.08 19.65
N LEU A 468 9.50 12.55 20.18
CA LEU A 468 10.15 13.79 19.73
C LEU A 468 11.07 13.53 18.54
N LEU A 469 11.93 12.50 18.62
CA LEU A 469 13.05 12.32 17.69
C LEU A 469 12.90 11.18 16.67
N ALA A 470 11.92 10.28 16.80
CA ALA A 470 11.79 9.12 15.88
C ALA A 470 10.50 9.10 15.05
N MET A 471 9.45 9.86 15.43
CA MET A 471 8.12 9.80 14.80
C MET A 471 8.11 10.18 13.31
N GLU A 472 8.90 11.18 12.92
CA GLU A 472 8.87 11.79 11.58
C GLU A 472 10.10 11.40 10.74
N ARG A 473 10.82 10.34 11.15
CA ARG A 473 12.13 9.97 10.59
C ARG A 473 12.20 8.53 10.12
N ARG A 474 13.03 8.30 9.11
CA ARG A 474 13.36 6.97 8.59
C ARG A 474 14.05 6.14 9.67
N VAL A 475 13.83 4.83 9.63
CA VAL A 475 14.35 3.88 10.64
C VAL A 475 15.88 3.84 10.57
N GLY A 476 16.54 4.45 11.57
CA GLY A 476 17.99 4.62 11.65
C GLY A 476 18.53 4.58 13.08
N LEU A 477 19.65 5.27 13.32
CA LEU A 477 20.30 5.39 14.63
C LEU A 477 19.34 5.68 15.78
N ILE A 478 18.39 6.61 15.65
CA ILE A 478 17.44 6.93 16.73
C ILE A 478 16.53 5.75 17.11
N ALA A 479 16.11 4.94 16.13
CA ALA A 479 15.31 3.74 16.39
C ALA A 479 16.11 2.70 17.18
N PHE A 480 17.38 2.49 16.81
CA PHE A 480 18.30 1.64 17.59
C PHE A 480 18.48 2.16 19.02
N VAL A 481 18.67 3.47 19.22
CA VAL A 481 18.85 4.07 20.55
C VAL A 481 17.60 3.92 21.42
N VAL A 482 16.39 4.11 20.87
CA VAL A 482 15.12 3.87 21.58
C VAL A 482 15.01 2.41 22.03
N LEU A 483 15.27 1.46 21.12
CA LEU A 483 15.25 0.02 21.41
C LEU A 483 16.29 -0.37 22.47
N LEU A 484 17.51 0.18 22.37
CA LEU A 484 18.60 -0.08 23.30
C LEU A 484 18.29 0.45 24.71
N LEU A 485 17.80 1.68 24.84
CA LEU A 485 17.47 2.28 26.14
C LEU A 485 16.28 1.57 26.81
N GLY A 486 15.23 1.24 26.05
CA GLY A 486 14.11 0.43 26.54
C GLY A 486 14.57 -0.96 26.98
N GLY A 487 15.38 -1.63 26.16
CA GLY A 487 15.95 -2.95 26.45
C GLY A 487 16.86 -2.96 27.70
N VAL A 488 17.72 -1.94 27.86
CA VAL A 488 18.58 -1.78 29.04
C VAL A 488 17.76 -1.52 30.32
N LEU A 489 16.69 -0.72 30.24
CA LEU A 489 15.81 -0.46 31.37
C LEU A 489 15.09 -1.74 31.84
N VAL A 490 14.56 -2.51 30.89
CA VAL A 490 13.91 -3.82 31.12
C VAL A 490 14.91 -4.88 31.64
N TRP A 491 16.13 -4.92 31.10
CA TRP A 491 17.19 -5.81 31.57
C TRP A 491 17.65 -5.45 33.00
N ARG A 492 17.76 -4.16 33.32
CA ARG A 492 18.07 -3.67 34.68
C ARG A 492 16.97 -4.06 35.69
N ALA A 493 15.71 -3.95 35.28
CA ALA A 493 14.55 -4.40 36.06
C ALA A 493 14.51 -5.92 36.29
N SER A 494 15.14 -6.71 35.43
CA SER A 494 15.07 -8.16 35.49
C SER A 494 15.71 -8.76 36.74
N ALA A 495 14.91 -9.53 37.48
CA ALA A 495 15.37 -10.38 38.58
C ALA A 495 16.40 -11.45 38.14
N TYR A 496 16.47 -11.77 36.84
CA TYR A 496 17.31 -12.84 36.31
C TYR A 496 18.46 -12.36 35.41
N ARG A 497 18.75 -11.05 35.41
CA ARG A 497 19.78 -10.40 34.55
C ARG A 497 21.19 -11.00 34.57
N ARG A 498 21.55 -11.75 35.63
CA ARG A 498 22.83 -12.46 35.78
C ARG A 498 22.83 -13.91 35.24
N THR A 499 21.71 -14.44 34.74
CA THR A 499 21.69 -15.82 34.20
C THR A 499 22.25 -15.85 32.77
N ARG A 500 23.03 -16.89 32.44
CA ARG A 500 23.68 -17.05 31.12
C ARG A 500 22.72 -16.91 29.95
N PHE A 501 21.48 -17.41 30.09
CA PHE A 501 20.46 -17.28 29.05
C PHE A 501 20.00 -15.82 28.90
N THR A 502 19.69 -15.12 29.98
CA THR A 502 19.29 -13.70 29.93
C THR A 502 20.40 -12.81 29.37
N THR A 503 21.68 -13.08 29.65
CA THR A 503 22.79 -12.33 29.05
C THR A 503 22.96 -12.63 27.56
N ILE A 504 22.83 -13.89 27.13
CA ILE A 504 22.88 -14.25 25.70
C ILE A 504 21.70 -13.62 24.94
N SER A 505 20.48 -13.72 25.48
CA SER A 505 19.29 -13.09 24.89
C SER A 505 19.40 -11.57 24.81
N ALA A 506 20.04 -10.90 25.79
CA ALA A 506 20.28 -9.46 25.74
C ALA A 506 21.28 -9.08 24.64
N VAL A 507 22.41 -9.80 24.52
CA VAL A 507 23.40 -9.57 23.45
C VAL A 507 22.79 -9.81 22.07
N LEU A 508 22.04 -10.90 21.89
CA LEU A 508 21.33 -11.18 20.63
C LEU A 508 20.26 -10.13 20.33
N ALA A 509 19.50 -9.66 21.33
CA ALA A 509 18.50 -8.61 21.14
C ALA A 509 19.13 -7.26 20.75
N VAL A 510 20.31 -6.91 21.29
CA VAL A 510 21.05 -5.71 20.87
C VAL A 510 21.58 -5.87 19.44
N ALA A 511 22.16 -7.02 19.09
CA ALA A 511 22.64 -7.29 17.73
C ALA A 511 21.50 -7.29 16.69
N LEU A 512 20.31 -7.81 17.05
CA LEU A 512 19.11 -7.76 16.22
C LEU A 512 18.48 -6.36 16.16
N GLY A 513 18.58 -5.55 17.22
CA GLY A 513 18.16 -4.14 17.19
C GLY A 513 19.06 -3.28 16.30
N LEU A 514 20.36 -3.57 16.27
CA LEU A 514 21.37 -2.85 15.48
C LEU A 514 21.11 -2.93 13.96
N THR A 515 20.31 -3.88 13.50
CA THR A 515 19.84 -3.98 12.10
C THR A 515 19.26 -2.68 11.58
N THR A 516 18.47 -1.98 12.41
CA THR A 516 17.83 -0.69 12.11
C THR A 516 18.82 0.44 11.77
N MET A 517 20.09 0.29 12.12
CA MET A 517 21.18 1.21 11.78
C MET A 517 22.13 0.65 10.71
N LEU A 518 22.24 -0.69 10.58
CA LEU A 518 23.17 -1.32 9.63
C LEU A 518 22.57 -1.56 8.24
N ARG A 519 21.24 -1.71 8.14
CA ARG A 519 20.54 -2.11 6.93
C ARG A 519 19.37 -1.19 6.61
N ALA A 520 19.23 -0.84 5.34
CA ALA A 520 18.07 -0.14 4.79
C ALA A 520 16.87 -1.07 4.57
N THR A 521 17.10 -2.39 4.57
CA THR A 521 16.08 -3.44 4.40
C THR A 521 15.09 -3.47 5.57
N GLU A 522 13.97 -2.73 5.44
CA GLU A 522 12.99 -2.55 6.52
C GLU A 522 12.34 -3.84 7.00
N TRP A 523 11.91 -4.71 6.08
CA TRP A 523 11.21 -5.97 6.42
C TRP A 523 12.07 -6.87 7.32
N LEU A 524 13.39 -6.91 7.06
CA LEU A 524 14.35 -7.69 7.82
C LEU A 524 14.54 -7.12 9.23
N SER A 525 14.57 -5.79 9.35
CA SER A 525 14.63 -5.09 10.64
C SER A 525 13.37 -5.32 11.48
N VAL A 526 12.18 -5.32 10.88
CA VAL A 526 10.92 -5.65 11.59
C VAL A 526 10.96 -7.07 12.15
N VAL A 527 11.36 -8.06 11.34
CA VAL A 527 11.46 -9.46 11.79
C VAL A 527 12.55 -9.62 12.87
N ALA A 528 13.70 -8.95 12.72
CA ALA A 528 14.77 -8.97 13.72
C ALA A 528 14.30 -8.42 15.08
N VAL A 529 13.59 -7.29 15.09
CA VAL A 529 13.02 -6.69 16.30
C VAL A 529 11.93 -7.57 16.93
N MET A 530 11.10 -8.26 16.12
CA MET A 530 10.15 -9.26 16.63
C MET A 530 10.86 -10.42 17.33
N VAL A 531 11.92 -10.98 16.72
CA VAL A 531 12.72 -12.07 17.34
C VAL A 531 13.42 -11.60 18.61
N ALA A 532 13.94 -10.36 18.64
CA ALA A 532 14.49 -9.73 19.84
C ALA A 532 13.44 -9.60 20.97
N GLY A 533 12.20 -9.24 20.64
CA GLY A 533 11.08 -9.21 21.58
C GLY A 533 10.75 -10.59 22.17
N VAL A 534 10.70 -11.64 21.35
CA VAL A 534 10.47 -13.02 21.82
C VAL A 534 11.63 -13.53 22.69
N LEU A 535 12.88 -13.20 22.32
CA LEU A 535 14.06 -13.46 23.16
C LEU A 535 13.94 -12.78 24.53
N ALA A 536 13.58 -11.50 24.57
CA ALA A 536 13.40 -10.75 25.81
C ALA A 536 12.29 -11.36 26.67
N ALA A 537 11.10 -11.59 26.13
CA ALA A 537 9.97 -12.20 26.84
C ALA A 537 10.32 -13.57 27.44
N THR A 538 11.01 -14.41 26.67
CA THR A 538 11.50 -15.74 27.10
C THR A 538 12.54 -15.61 28.22
N ALA A 539 13.42 -14.62 28.14
CA ALA A 539 14.48 -14.38 29.13
C ALA A 539 13.96 -13.79 30.45
N LEU A 540 12.93 -12.94 30.43
CA LEU A 540 12.29 -12.40 31.63
C LEU A 540 11.49 -13.46 32.38
N THR A 541 10.68 -14.25 31.67
CA THR A 541 9.85 -15.32 32.25
C THR A 541 10.63 -16.59 32.60
N ARG A 542 11.82 -16.77 32.02
CA ARG A 542 12.64 -18.00 32.04
C ARG A 542 11.94 -19.23 31.46
N ALA A 543 11.04 -19.08 30.49
CA ALA A 543 10.41 -20.23 29.83
C ALA A 543 11.45 -21.26 29.33
N THR A 544 11.13 -22.55 29.45
CA THR A 544 11.95 -23.67 28.93
C THR A 544 11.18 -24.54 27.93
N LYS A 545 9.85 -24.62 28.06
CA LYS A 545 8.96 -25.36 27.15
C LYS A 545 8.50 -24.43 26.03
N VAL A 546 8.22 -25.00 24.84
CA VAL A 546 7.62 -24.24 23.71
C VAL A 546 6.30 -23.55 24.12
N SER A 547 5.46 -24.22 24.90
CA SER A 547 4.22 -23.62 25.45
C SER A 547 4.49 -22.46 26.42
N GLY A 548 5.59 -22.51 27.17
CA GLY A 548 6.03 -21.43 28.05
C GLY A 548 6.57 -20.22 27.26
N ILE A 549 7.23 -20.46 26.13
CA ILE A 549 7.69 -19.40 25.21
C ILE A 549 6.49 -18.66 24.63
N ILE A 550 5.49 -19.38 24.09
CA ILE A 550 4.24 -18.79 23.58
C ILE A 550 3.53 -17.98 24.67
N ALA A 551 3.41 -18.54 25.88
CA ALA A 551 2.81 -17.84 27.01
C ALA A 551 3.65 -16.63 27.49
N SER A 552 4.97 -16.62 27.28
CA SER A 552 5.82 -15.46 27.60
C SER A 552 5.59 -14.27 26.67
N VAL A 553 5.35 -14.53 25.38
CA VAL A 553 4.98 -13.49 24.41
C VAL A 553 3.64 -12.87 24.79
N ALA A 554 2.64 -13.70 25.10
CA ALA A 554 1.34 -13.23 25.59
C ALA A 554 1.43 -12.49 26.95
N ALA A 555 2.39 -12.84 27.81
CA ALA A 555 2.58 -12.18 29.09
C ALA A 555 3.04 -10.71 28.96
N TRP A 556 3.66 -10.29 27.86
CA TRP A 556 4.10 -8.89 27.71
C TRP A 556 2.94 -7.90 27.62
N PRO A 557 1.97 -7.99 26.68
CA PRO A 557 0.83 -7.07 26.66
C PRO A 557 -0.06 -7.23 27.91
N LEU A 558 -0.25 -8.46 28.41
CA LEU A 558 -1.02 -8.70 29.65
C LEU A 558 -0.39 -8.05 30.88
N SER A 559 0.94 -7.89 30.91
CA SER A 559 1.64 -7.23 32.01
C SER A 559 1.32 -5.73 32.12
N GLY A 560 0.95 -5.07 31.01
CA GLY A 560 0.50 -3.68 31.02
C GLY A 560 -0.81 -3.52 31.80
N LEU A 561 -1.80 -4.38 31.54
CA LEU A 561 -3.07 -4.42 32.29
C LEU A 561 -2.85 -4.83 33.75
N ARG A 562 -2.04 -5.89 33.97
CA ARG A 562 -1.72 -6.41 35.31
C ARG A 562 -0.96 -5.40 36.17
N GLY A 563 -0.20 -4.49 35.55
CA GLY A 563 0.65 -3.49 36.20
C GLY A 563 -0.04 -2.19 36.62
N LEU A 564 -1.27 -1.91 36.17
CA LEU A 564 -2.01 -0.68 36.50
C LEU A 564 -2.07 -0.37 38.02
N PRO A 565 -2.27 -1.34 38.94
CA PRO A 565 -2.27 -1.07 40.38
C PRO A 565 -0.88 -0.72 40.94
N LEU A 566 0.22 -1.15 40.31
CA LEU A 566 1.58 -0.73 40.70
C LEU A 566 1.90 0.67 40.14
N LEU A 567 1.44 0.96 38.92
CA LEU A 567 1.53 2.29 38.31
C LEU A 567 0.81 3.35 39.16
N GLY A 568 -0.45 3.12 39.54
CA GLY A 568 -1.21 4.04 40.40
C GLY A 568 -0.56 4.29 41.77
N ARG A 569 0.00 3.25 42.40
CA ARG A 569 0.79 3.37 43.64
C ARG A 569 2.11 4.12 43.44
N THR A 570 2.75 3.98 42.29
CA THR A 570 3.98 4.70 41.95
C THR A 570 3.71 6.19 41.67
N LEU A 571 2.65 6.51 40.92
CA LEU A 571 2.20 7.87 40.63
C LEU A 571 1.79 8.62 41.91
N THR A 572 1.06 7.96 42.81
CA THR A 572 0.68 8.59 44.09
C THR A 572 1.85 8.75 45.05
N ALA A 573 2.85 7.86 45.03
CA ALA A 573 4.07 8.00 45.84
C ALA A 573 5.00 9.13 45.33
N THR A 574 5.12 9.31 44.01
CA THR A 574 5.88 10.41 43.39
C THR A 574 5.20 11.76 43.58
N SER A 575 3.87 11.82 43.39
CA SER A 575 3.06 13.02 43.61
C SER A 575 3.12 13.55 45.05
N LYS A 576 3.20 12.66 46.06
CA LYS A 576 3.28 13.03 47.48
C LYS A 576 4.62 13.65 47.91
N HIS A 577 5.68 13.58 47.10
CA HIS A 577 6.91 14.30 47.38
C HIS A 577 6.83 15.73 46.83
N GLY A 578 6.99 16.74 47.70
CA GLY A 578 7.13 18.16 47.33
C GLY A 578 8.35 18.49 46.45
N MET A 579 9.07 17.48 45.97
CA MET A 579 10.16 17.53 45.00
C MET A 579 9.69 17.87 43.58
N LEU A 580 8.41 17.66 43.26
CA LEU A 580 7.86 17.88 41.92
C LEU A 580 7.97 19.35 41.44
N TRP A 581 7.77 20.32 42.34
CA TRP A 581 7.93 21.75 42.03
C TRP A 581 9.40 22.18 41.89
N PRO A 582 10.34 21.82 42.79
CA PRO A 582 11.78 21.94 42.55
C PRO A 582 12.23 21.34 41.21
N VAL A 583 11.77 20.14 40.85
CA VAL A 583 12.11 19.46 39.59
C VAL A 583 11.59 20.25 38.38
N LEU A 584 10.33 20.69 38.38
CA LEU A 584 9.77 21.57 37.34
C LEU A 584 10.57 22.87 37.22
N ARG A 585 10.94 23.49 38.35
CA ARG A 585 11.73 24.73 38.36
C ARG A 585 13.14 24.51 37.78
N THR A 586 13.82 23.42 38.15
CA THR A 586 15.13 23.09 37.55
C THR A 586 15.02 22.70 36.08
N ALA A 587 13.96 22.02 35.66
CA ALA A 587 13.71 21.70 34.27
C ALA A 587 13.44 22.96 33.43
N ALA A 588 12.67 23.92 33.95
CA ALA A 588 12.43 25.20 33.31
C ALA A 588 13.72 26.02 33.18
N PHE A 589 14.54 26.14 34.23
CA PHE A 589 15.85 26.80 34.13
C PHE A 589 16.80 26.07 33.18
N SER A 590 16.80 24.73 33.17
CA SER A 590 17.61 23.94 32.23
C SER A 590 17.15 24.11 30.79
N LEU A 591 15.84 24.24 30.54
CA LEU A 591 15.28 24.49 29.21
C LEU A 591 15.63 25.91 28.72
N VAL A 592 15.51 26.92 29.58
CA VAL A 592 15.93 28.30 29.26
C VAL A 592 17.43 28.35 28.97
N ALA A 593 18.26 27.67 29.77
CA ALA A 593 19.69 27.55 29.52
C ALA A 593 19.98 26.78 28.22
N LEU A 594 19.27 25.69 27.93
CA LEU A 594 19.42 24.89 26.72
C LEU A 594 19.06 25.69 25.46
N VAL A 595 18.01 26.50 25.49
CA VAL A 595 17.64 27.38 24.36
C VAL A 595 18.66 28.50 24.18
N LEU A 596 19.07 29.17 25.27
CA LEU A 596 20.01 30.29 25.19
C LEU A 596 21.42 29.84 24.76
N PHE A 597 22.01 28.86 25.45
CA PHE A 597 23.35 28.36 25.13
C PHE A 597 23.35 27.46 23.88
N GLY A 598 22.30 26.66 23.66
CA GLY A 598 22.17 25.84 22.46
C GLY A 598 22.04 26.69 21.20
N GLY A 599 21.19 27.73 21.22
CA GLY A 599 21.10 28.68 20.11
C GLY A 599 22.38 29.50 19.89
N LEU A 600 23.07 29.88 20.97
CA LEU A 600 24.35 30.58 20.88
C LEU A 600 25.45 29.69 20.29
N PHE A 601 25.54 28.42 20.70
CA PHE A 601 26.53 27.48 20.14
C PHE A 601 26.17 27.05 18.71
N ALA A 602 24.88 26.87 18.38
CA ALA A 602 24.41 26.54 17.03
C ALA A 602 24.60 27.68 16.01
N SER A 603 24.75 28.92 16.48
CA SER A 603 25.10 30.08 15.64
C SER A 603 26.59 30.43 15.67
N ALA A 604 27.35 29.95 16.66
CA ALA A 604 28.80 30.14 16.76
C ALA A 604 29.63 29.03 16.07
N ASP A 605 29.09 27.80 15.98
CA ASP A 605 29.74 26.66 15.34
C ASP A 605 28.78 25.92 14.40
N ALA A 606 29.19 25.71 13.15
CA ALA A 606 28.35 25.13 12.11
C ALA A 606 28.08 23.62 12.29
N ILE A 607 29.00 22.88 12.93
CA ILE A 607 28.85 21.44 13.18
C ILE A 607 27.88 21.22 14.34
N PHE A 608 28.00 22.02 15.41
CA PHE A 608 26.98 22.06 16.46
C PHE A 608 25.64 22.57 15.92
N GLY A 609 25.64 23.49 14.95
CA GLY A 609 24.46 23.98 14.26
C GLY A 609 23.66 22.88 13.55
N THR A 610 24.30 22.03 12.73
CA THR A 610 23.60 20.91 12.08
C THR A 610 23.11 19.88 13.09
N TRP A 611 23.91 19.55 14.12
CA TRP A 611 23.47 18.66 15.20
C TRP A 611 22.27 19.20 15.98
N ALA A 612 22.25 20.51 16.26
CA ALA A 612 21.16 21.16 16.98
C ALA A 612 19.87 21.17 16.15
N ASN A 613 19.94 21.53 14.87
CA ASN A 613 18.80 21.47 13.94
C ASN A 613 18.25 20.05 13.85
N ALA A 614 19.12 19.03 13.75
CA ALA A 614 18.70 17.64 13.77
C ALA A 614 18.02 17.22 15.09
N VAL A 615 18.40 17.76 16.26
CA VAL A 615 17.78 17.39 17.55
C VAL A 615 16.50 18.18 17.86
N VAL A 616 16.28 19.35 17.25
CA VAL A 616 15.05 20.13 17.43
C VAL A 616 13.88 19.50 16.63
N PRO A 617 12.75 19.15 17.27
CA PRO A 617 11.60 18.57 16.57
C PRO A 617 10.64 19.64 16.02
N ASP A 618 10.14 19.44 14.80
CA ASP A 618 9.09 20.28 14.22
C ASP A 618 7.74 20.05 14.91
N LEU A 619 7.44 20.88 15.90
CA LEU A 619 6.24 20.80 16.74
C LEU A 619 5.00 21.38 16.04
N ARG A 620 4.69 20.89 14.84
CA ARG A 620 3.47 21.22 14.09
C ARG A 620 2.24 20.62 14.79
N TRP A 621 1.13 21.36 14.83
CA TRP A 621 -0.10 20.95 15.54
C TRP A 621 -0.74 19.65 15.04
N ASP A 622 -0.57 19.31 13.75
CA ASP A 622 -1.02 18.06 13.16
C ASP A 622 -0.20 16.84 13.63
N SER A 623 1.11 17.00 13.85
CA SER A 623 1.97 15.94 14.41
C SER A 623 1.62 15.55 15.84
N VAL A 624 1.09 16.47 16.66
CA VAL A 624 0.98 16.33 18.12
C VAL A 624 0.21 15.07 18.53
N ILE A 625 -0.87 14.73 17.80
CA ILE A 625 -1.68 13.53 18.10
C ILE A 625 -0.86 12.25 17.89
N ALA A 626 -0.10 12.16 16.79
CA ALA A 626 0.75 11.01 16.49
C ALA A 626 1.94 10.90 17.47
N ARG A 627 2.57 12.04 17.82
CA ARG A 627 3.63 12.10 18.83
C ARG A 627 3.11 11.65 20.20
N VAL A 628 1.93 12.09 20.64
CA VAL A 628 1.30 11.62 21.88
C VAL A 628 0.97 10.12 21.83
N PHE A 629 0.50 9.61 20.69
CA PHE A 629 0.27 8.17 20.51
C PHE A 629 1.56 7.36 20.65
N VAL A 630 2.64 7.75 19.95
CA VAL A 630 3.95 7.08 20.05
C VAL A 630 4.52 7.17 21.46
N PHE A 631 4.39 8.32 22.13
CA PHE A 631 4.79 8.50 23.52
C PHE A 631 4.12 7.47 24.44
N VAL A 632 2.78 7.38 24.39
CA VAL A 632 1.99 6.46 25.21
C VAL A 632 2.29 5.01 24.85
N MET A 633 2.44 4.68 23.57
CA MET A 633 2.75 3.33 23.09
C MET A 633 4.14 2.87 23.55
N VAL A 634 5.19 3.64 23.29
CA VAL A 634 6.57 3.27 23.61
C VAL A 634 6.82 3.27 25.11
N ALA A 635 6.32 4.27 25.84
CA ALA A 635 6.39 4.27 27.31
C ALA A 635 5.59 3.09 27.90
N GLY A 636 4.39 2.81 27.36
CA GLY A 636 3.53 1.71 27.80
C GLY A 636 4.15 0.33 27.59
N VAL A 637 4.70 0.04 26.41
CA VAL A 637 5.39 -1.22 26.09
C VAL A 637 6.65 -1.39 26.94
N THR A 638 7.41 -0.32 27.17
CA THR A 638 8.62 -0.32 28.02
C THR A 638 8.26 -0.55 29.49
N LEU A 639 7.21 0.12 30.00
CA LEU A 639 6.74 -0.03 31.37
C LEU A 639 6.15 -1.42 31.63
N ALA A 640 5.40 -1.98 30.67
CA ALA A 640 4.93 -3.35 30.69
C ALA A 640 6.11 -4.34 30.78
N GLY A 641 7.12 -4.17 29.92
CA GLY A 641 8.37 -4.93 29.99
C GLY A 641 9.06 -4.85 31.36
N CYS A 642 9.10 -3.66 31.97
CA CYS A 642 9.66 -3.47 33.31
C CYS A 642 8.82 -4.18 34.39
N TYR A 643 7.48 -4.12 34.31
CA TYR A 643 6.61 -4.87 35.23
C TYR A 643 6.80 -6.38 35.06
N LEU A 644 6.87 -6.89 33.83
CA LEU A 644 7.13 -8.31 33.54
C LEU A 644 8.51 -8.77 34.06
N ALA A 645 9.50 -7.89 34.01
CA ALA A 645 10.86 -8.15 34.49
C ALA A 645 10.96 -8.21 36.03
N LEU A 646 10.16 -7.40 36.73
CA LEU A 646 10.04 -7.37 38.19
C LEU A 646 9.12 -8.48 38.73
N ASN A 647 8.01 -8.74 38.04
CA ASN A 647 6.93 -9.66 38.42
C ASN A 647 6.73 -10.78 37.36
N PRO A 648 7.75 -11.65 37.11
CA PRO A 648 7.69 -12.65 36.05
C PRO A 648 6.77 -13.83 36.39
N PRO A 649 5.76 -14.17 35.54
CA PRO A 649 4.84 -15.29 35.76
C PRO A 649 5.50 -16.67 35.58
N GLN A 650 4.87 -17.69 36.16
CA GLN A 650 5.27 -19.09 36.10
C GLN A 650 4.83 -19.76 34.78
N VAL A 651 5.27 -19.24 33.63
CA VAL A 651 4.75 -19.61 32.30
C VAL A 651 4.85 -21.10 31.96
N ASP A 652 5.90 -21.79 32.42
CA ASP A 652 6.05 -23.23 32.23
C ASP A 652 5.03 -24.08 33.03
N ALA A 653 4.28 -23.49 33.97
CA ALA A 653 3.26 -24.16 34.79
C ALA A 653 1.81 -23.96 34.28
N ILE A 654 1.59 -23.08 33.28
CA ILE A 654 0.24 -22.73 32.80
C ILE A 654 -0.49 -23.93 32.16
N LEU A 655 0.24 -24.77 31.42
CA LEU A 655 -0.33 -26.03 30.92
C LEU A 655 -0.06 -27.17 31.91
N PRO A 656 -1.10 -27.88 32.39
CA PRO A 656 -0.92 -29.01 33.29
C PRO A 656 -0.14 -30.16 32.62
N PRO A 657 0.50 -31.04 33.43
CA PRO A 657 1.08 -32.28 32.95
C PRO A 657 0.01 -33.13 32.24
N ALA A 658 0.43 -33.99 31.31
CA ALA A 658 -0.50 -34.91 30.66
C ALA A 658 -1.11 -35.86 31.71
N THR A 659 -2.42 -35.80 31.90
CA THR A 659 -3.13 -36.46 33.00
C THR A 659 -3.22 -37.98 32.89
N LYS A 660 -2.89 -38.55 31.72
CA LYS A 660 -2.68 -39.98 31.52
C LYS A 660 -1.71 -40.22 30.37
N ALA A 661 -0.76 -41.14 30.56
CA ALA A 661 0.06 -41.66 29.48
C ALA A 661 -0.76 -42.65 28.63
N VAL A 662 -0.48 -42.69 27.33
CA VAL A 662 -1.28 -43.43 26.33
C VAL A 662 -0.51 -44.67 25.86
N ARG A 663 -1.19 -45.81 25.64
CA ARG A 663 -0.56 -47.10 25.31
C ARG A 663 0.11 -47.05 23.93
N ARG A 664 1.10 -47.94 23.70
CA ARG A 664 1.93 -47.95 22.48
C ARG A 664 1.15 -47.89 21.17
N TRP A 665 0.07 -48.68 21.04
CA TRP A 665 -0.67 -48.78 19.79
C TRP A 665 -1.46 -47.50 19.47
N GLU A 666 -2.00 -46.83 20.49
CA GLU A 666 -2.84 -45.63 20.36
C GLU A 666 -2.08 -44.42 19.79
N TRP A 667 -0.76 -44.32 20.03
CA TRP A 667 0.10 -43.30 19.40
C TRP A 667 0.97 -43.87 18.27
N GLY A 668 1.38 -45.14 18.38
CA GLY A 668 2.26 -45.79 17.41
C GLY A 668 1.59 -46.04 16.06
N VAL A 669 0.32 -46.44 16.01
CA VAL A 669 -0.39 -46.68 14.75
C VAL A 669 -0.55 -45.39 13.93
N PRO A 670 -1.03 -44.25 14.49
CA PRO A 670 -1.03 -42.97 13.78
C PRO A 670 0.36 -42.51 13.31
N VAL A 671 1.38 -42.61 14.16
CA VAL A 671 2.76 -42.23 13.78
C VAL A 671 3.32 -43.15 12.68
N GLY A 672 3.02 -44.45 12.73
CA GLY A 672 3.39 -45.42 11.69
C GLY A 672 2.73 -45.12 10.34
N PHE A 673 1.47 -44.68 10.35
CA PHE A 673 0.78 -44.24 9.14
C PHE A 673 1.41 -42.97 8.54
N VAL A 674 1.75 -41.98 9.37
CA VAL A 674 2.48 -40.77 8.91
C VAL A 674 3.86 -41.13 8.34
N ILE A 675 4.60 -42.05 8.97
CA ILE A 675 5.88 -42.56 8.45
C ILE A 675 5.69 -43.23 7.07
N ALA A 676 4.65 -44.05 6.90
CA ALA A 676 4.35 -44.70 5.63
C ALA A 676 4.00 -43.69 4.52
N LEU A 677 3.22 -42.64 4.85
CA LEU A 677 2.91 -41.55 3.92
C LEU A 677 4.17 -40.76 3.52
N PHE A 678 5.03 -40.39 4.48
CA PHE A 678 6.28 -39.67 4.19
C PHE A 678 7.23 -40.53 3.34
N ALA A 679 7.33 -41.83 3.60
CA ALA A 679 8.14 -42.75 2.79
C ALA A 679 7.58 -42.92 1.37
N GLY A 680 6.26 -43.05 1.20
CA GLY A 680 5.62 -43.13 -0.11
C GLY A 680 5.75 -41.84 -0.92
N PHE A 681 5.63 -40.68 -0.26
CA PHE A 681 5.85 -39.38 -0.88
C PHE A 681 7.30 -39.22 -1.38
N LEU A 682 8.29 -39.53 -0.55
CA LEU A 682 9.71 -39.50 -0.95
C LEU A 682 10.03 -40.49 -2.06
N ALA A 683 9.39 -41.67 -2.09
CA ALA A 683 9.54 -42.62 -3.19
C ALA A 683 8.99 -42.06 -4.52
N ALA A 684 7.88 -41.30 -4.49
CA ALA A 684 7.34 -40.62 -5.67
C ALA A 684 8.21 -39.44 -6.14
N GLN A 685 8.82 -38.68 -5.22
CA GLN A 685 9.80 -37.65 -5.58
C GLN A 685 11.08 -38.26 -6.17
N ALA A 686 11.55 -39.38 -5.60
CA ALA A 686 12.72 -40.10 -6.11
C ALA A 686 12.47 -40.68 -7.51
N SER A 687 11.28 -41.24 -7.79
CA SER A 687 10.96 -41.74 -9.13
C SER A 687 10.84 -40.60 -10.17
N ALA A 688 10.25 -39.46 -9.80
CA ALA A 688 10.21 -38.26 -10.64
C ALA A 688 11.62 -37.72 -10.94
N THR A 689 12.54 -37.76 -9.96
CA THR A 689 13.92 -37.30 -10.15
C THR A 689 14.74 -38.28 -11.01
N LEU A 690 14.59 -39.59 -10.80
CA LEU A 690 15.35 -40.63 -11.50
C LEU A 690 14.86 -40.91 -12.94
N ARG A 691 13.63 -40.51 -13.29
CA ARG A 691 13.06 -40.71 -14.64
C ARG A 691 13.01 -39.44 -15.51
N GLY A 692 13.49 -38.32 -15.00
CA GLY A 692 13.59 -37.07 -15.75
C GLY A 692 12.25 -36.39 -16.05
N HIS A 693 12.32 -35.35 -16.88
CA HIS A 693 11.23 -34.41 -17.10
C HIS A 693 10.05 -35.02 -17.89
N GLU A 694 10.34 -35.88 -18.87
CA GLU A 694 9.34 -36.56 -19.71
C GLU A 694 8.35 -37.35 -18.86
N TYR A 695 8.84 -38.17 -17.91
CA TYR A 695 7.99 -38.95 -17.02
C TYR A 695 7.04 -38.10 -16.16
N VAL A 696 7.48 -36.90 -15.75
CA VAL A 696 6.62 -35.94 -15.02
C VAL A 696 5.51 -35.42 -15.93
N GLN A 697 5.86 -35.05 -17.17
CA GLN A 697 4.92 -34.51 -18.15
C GLN A 697 3.91 -35.57 -18.62
N GLU A 698 4.34 -36.81 -18.89
CA GLU A 698 3.46 -37.96 -19.19
C GLU A 698 2.51 -38.29 -18.03
N THR A 699 2.99 -38.25 -16.79
CA THR A 699 2.20 -38.68 -15.62
C THR A 699 1.24 -37.58 -15.13
N THR A 700 1.55 -36.29 -15.36
CA THR A 700 0.80 -35.17 -14.76
C THR A 700 0.21 -34.17 -15.75
N GLY A 701 0.65 -34.17 -17.01
CA GLY A 701 0.28 -33.17 -18.02
C GLY A 701 0.91 -31.78 -17.81
N MET A 702 1.68 -31.57 -16.73
CA MET A 702 2.32 -30.30 -16.41
C MET A 702 3.73 -30.21 -17.01
N SER A 703 4.22 -28.99 -17.30
CA SER A 703 5.64 -28.81 -17.57
C SER A 703 6.48 -29.11 -16.31
N TYR A 704 7.76 -29.40 -16.48
CA TYR A 704 8.63 -29.61 -15.31
C TYR A 704 8.75 -28.35 -14.43
N ALA A 705 8.68 -27.16 -15.04
CA ALA A 705 8.71 -25.88 -14.31
C ALA A 705 7.42 -25.64 -13.50
N ASP A 706 6.26 -26.05 -14.04
CA ASP A 706 4.98 -26.04 -13.33
C ASP A 706 4.98 -27.03 -12.16
N TYR A 707 5.42 -28.26 -12.43
CA TYR A 707 5.63 -29.29 -11.42
C TYR A 707 6.63 -28.83 -10.34
N VAL A 708 7.63 -28.01 -10.66
CA VAL A 708 8.62 -27.53 -9.69
C VAL A 708 8.06 -26.47 -8.73
N HIS A 709 7.12 -25.61 -9.10
CA HIS A 709 6.57 -24.62 -8.16
C HIS A 709 5.36 -25.13 -7.33
N GLN A 710 4.54 -26.02 -7.88
CA GLN A 710 3.20 -26.32 -7.32
C GLN A 710 3.25 -26.94 -5.91
N GLY A 711 2.69 -26.24 -4.91
CA GLY A 711 2.59 -26.78 -3.54
C GLY A 711 3.90 -26.79 -2.75
N PHE A 712 4.94 -26.05 -3.14
CA PHE A 712 6.17 -25.89 -2.35
C PHE A 712 5.89 -25.56 -0.86
N GLY A 713 5.04 -24.57 -0.59
CA GLY A 713 4.64 -24.19 0.78
C GLY A 713 3.85 -25.28 1.56
N GLN A 714 3.32 -26.30 0.88
CA GLN A 714 2.72 -27.46 1.56
C GLN A 714 3.79 -28.36 2.19
N LEU A 715 5.02 -28.37 1.65
CA LEU A 715 6.15 -29.12 2.22
C LEU A 715 6.61 -28.48 3.53
N THR A 716 6.83 -27.16 3.54
CA THR A 716 7.09 -26.38 4.77
C THR A 716 5.99 -26.58 5.82
N PHE A 717 4.71 -26.56 5.41
CA PHE A 717 3.61 -26.86 6.32
C PHE A 717 3.64 -28.30 6.84
N ALA A 718 4.02 -29.29 6.01
CA ALA A 718 4.21 -30.67 6.44
C ALA A 718 5.37 -30.83 7.43
N THR A 719 6.50 -30.14 7.23
CA THR A 719 7.62 -30.06 8.17
C THR A 719 7.15 -29.49 9.52
N MET A 720 6.40 -28.39 9.51
CA MET A 720 5.83 -27.78 10.73
C MET A 720 4.81 -28.70 11.43
N LEU A 721 3.92 -29.33 10.67
CA LEU A 721 2.91 -30.27 11.20
C LEU A 721 3.58 -31.51 11.80
N MET A 722 4.66 -32.01 11.20
CA MET A 722 5.47 -33.11 11.74
C MET A 722 6.07 -32.75 13.11
N LEU A 723 6.63 -31.55 13.27
CA LEU A 723 7.11 -31.07 14.57
C LEU A 723 6.00 -31.03 15.63
N VAL A 724 4.76 -30.70 15.24
CA VAL A 724 3.58 -30.80 16.13
C VAL A 724 3.24 -32.27 16.46
N VAL A 725 3.24 -33.18 15.49
CA VAL A 725 3.00 -34.63 15.70
C VAL A 725 4.05 -35.25 16.63
N VAL A 726 5.33 -34.91 16.46
CA VAL A 726 6.42 -35.32 17.36
C VAL A 726 6.22 -34.73 18.75
N GLY A 727 5.92 -33.43 18.86
CA GLY A 727 5.69 -32.76 20.14
C GLY A 727 4.51 -33.36 20.93
N LEU A 728 3.41 -33.69 20.24
CA LEU A 728 2.25 -34.37 20.82
C LEU A 728 2.58 -35.80 21.24
N THR A 729 3.28 -36.57 20.40
CA THR A 729 3.68 -37.95 20.71
C THR A 729 4.64 -37.99 21.90
N LEU A 730 5.65 -37.11 21.93
CA LEU A 730 6.58 -36.98 23.06
C LEU A 730 5.90 -36.54 24.37
N ARG A 731 4.71 -35.91 24.31
CA ARG A 731 3.90 -35.53 25.47
C ARG A 731 2.92 -36.62 25.92
N LYS A 732 2.38 -37.43 25.01
CA LYS A 732 1.34 -38.45 25.30
C LYS A 732 1.86 -39.88 25.46
N ALA A 733 2.94 -40.26 24.79
CA ALA A 733 3.44 -41.64 24.81
C ALA A 733 3.89 -42.09 26.19
N ALA A 734 3.49 -43.31 26.60
CA ALA A 734 4.09 -44.01 27.74
C ALA A 734 5.60 -44.22 27.55
N LYS A 735 6.36 -44.21 28.65
CA LYS A 735 7.84 -44.31 28.67
C LYS A 735 8.35 -45.24 29.77
N GLU A 736 7.47 -46.08 30.30
CA GLU A 736 7.66 -46.84 31.54
C GLU A 736 8.69 -47.98 31.36
N THR A 737 8.54 -48.81 30.32
CA THR A 737 9.51 -49.89 30.07
C THR A 737 10.69 -49.43 29.21
N ALA A 738 11.69 -50.30 29.04
CA ALA A 738 12.76 -50.10 28.06
C ALA A 738 12.22 -50.16 26.61
N ALA A 739 11.27 -51.07 26.33
CA ALA A 739 10.71 -51.25 24.99
C ALA A 739 9.85 -50.06 24.54
N ASP A 740 9.07 -49.44 25.43
CA ASP A 740 8.35 -48.17 25.13
C ASP A 740 9.31 -47.10 24.60
N ARG A 741 10.42 -46.91 25.33
CA ARG A 741 11.45 -45.91 25.00
C ARG A 741 12.22 -46.26 23.73
N LEU A 742 12.40 -47.54 23.41
CA LEU A 742 13.01 -47.99 22.17
C LEU A 742 12.09 -47.76 20.96
N THR A 743 10.83 -48.21 21.02
CA THR A 743 9.84 -47.97 19.96
C THR A 743 9.64 -46.48 19.70
N LEU A 744 9.55 -45.66 20.76
CA LEU A 744 9.43 -44.21 20.66
C LEU A 744 10.63 -43.57 19.95
N ARG A 745 11.86 -44.00 20.25
CA ARG A 745 13.08 -43.52 19.57
C ARG A 745 13.13 -43.95 18.11
N ILE A 746 12.80 -45.20 17.80
CA ILE A 746 12.82 -45.71 16.43
C ILE A 746 11.80 -44.97 15.58
N MET A 747 10.52 -44.92 15.99
CA MET A 747 9.46 -44.32 15.16
C MET A 747 9.65 -42.82 14.97
N LEU A 748 9.94 -42.07 16.05
CA LEU A 748 10.18 -40.63 15.92
C LEU A 748 11.52 -40.30 15.26
N GLY A 749 12.51 -41.20 15.36
CA GLY A 749 13.78 -41.10 14.64
C GLY A 749 13.58 -41.25 13.14
N THR A 750 12.91 -42.32 12.69
CA THR A 750 12.54 -42.54 11.29
C THR A 750 11.72 -41.39 10.74
N LEU A 751 10.68 -40.93 11.46
CA LEU A 751 9.87 -39.79 11.04
C LEU A 751 10.72 -38.51 10.87
N SER A 752 11.63 -38.23 11.80
CA SER A 752 12.52 -37.07 11.73
C SER A 752 13.51 -37.17 10.56
N LEU A 753 14.07 -38.36 10.30
CA LEU A 753 14.97 -38.61 9.17
C LEU A 753 14.26 -38.47 7.82
N LEU A 754 13.05 -39.02 7.67
CA LEU A 754 12.23 -38.82 6.47
C LEU A 754 11.89 -37.33 6.29
N THR A 755 11.61 -36.60 7.36
CA THR A 755 11.34 -35.15 7.25
C THR A 755 12.59 -34.37 6.83
N LEU A 756 13.80 -34.76 7.26
CA LEU A 756 15.02 -34.14 6.75
C LEU A 756 15.24 -34.39 5.25
N ALA A 757 14.80 -35.54 4.73
CA ALA A 757 14.79 -35.79 3.29
C ALA A 757 13.74 -34.93 2.56
N VAL A 758 12.57 -34.68 3.16
CA VAL A 758 11.56 -33.74 2.62
C VAL A 758 12.09 -32.30 2.61
N VAL A 759 12.73 -31.84 3.70
CA VAL A 759 13.43 -30.55 3.79
C VAL A 759 14.48 -30.41 2.69
N ALA A 760 15.34 -31.41 2.52
CA ALA A 760 16.38 -31.40 1.48
C ALA A 760 15.77 -31.38 0.06
N SER A 761 14.68 -32.12 -0.17
CA SER A 761 13.96 -32.11 -1.44
C SER A 761 13.29 -30.75 -1.73
N ALA A 762 12.71 -30.11 -0.71
CA ALA A 762 12.10 -28.79 -0.84
C ALA A 762 13.15 -27.73 -1.22
N LEU A 763 14.30 -27.72 -0.56
CA LEU A 763 15.43 -26.83 -0.86
C LEU A 763 16.00 -27.06 -2.27
N TRP A 764 16.21 -28.32 -2.67
CA TRP A 764 16.66 -28.67 -4.03
C TRP A 764 15.67 -28.18 -5.10
N ARG A 765 14.37 -28.33 -4.83
CA ARG A 765 13.29 -27.91 -5.72
C ARG A 765 13.18 -26.38 -5.82
N MET A 766 13.37 -25.66 -4.72
CA MET A 766 13.47 -24.18 -4.75
C MET A 766 14.72 -23.71 -5.51
N HIS A 767 15.86 -24.39 -5.35
CA HIS A 767 17.08 -24.04 -6.08
C HIS A 767 16.91 -24.20 -7.61
N LEU A 768 16.29 -25.28 -8.09
CA LEU A 768 15.93 -25.44 -9.50
C LEU A 768 14.97 -24.34 -9.99
N TYR A 769 13.99 -23.97 -9.16
CA TYR A 769 13.06 -22.87 -9.46
C TYR A 769 13.77 -21.50 -9.56
N GLN A 770 14.78 -21.27 -8.73
CA GLN A 770 15.60 -20.05 -8.76
C GLN A 770 16.51 -19.96 -9.99
N GLN A 771 17.09 -21.08 -10.43
CA GLN A 771 17.86 -21.10 -11.69
C GLN A 771 16.95 -20.75 -12.88
N ALA A 772 15.76 -21.34 -12.93
CA ALA A 772 14.79 -21.12 -14.00
C ALA A 772 14.23 -19.68 -14.01
N TYR A 773 13.75 -19.15 -12.87
CA TYR A 773 12.99 -17.89 -12.79
C TYR A 773 13.67 -16.80 -11.95
N GLY A 774 14.99 -16.84 -11.82
CA GLY A 774 15.78 -15.89 -11.02
C GLY A 774 15.64 -16.04 -9.50
N PHE A 775 16.40 -15.22 -8.77
CA PHE A 775 16.39 -15.17 -7.32
C PHE A 775 15.49 -14.04 -6.83
N THR A 776 14.82 -14.24 -5.68
CA THR A 776 14.07 -13.17 -4.99
C THR A 776 14.28 -13.25 -3.49
N THR A 777 14.21 -12.12 -2.81
CA THR A 777 14.39 -12.01 -1.35
C THR A 777 13.42 -12.93 -0.59
N LEU A 778 12.19 -13.10 -1.09
CA LEU A 778 11.21 -14.02 -0.51
C LEU A 778 11.63 -15.49 -0.66
N ARG A 779 12.16 -15.90 -1.83
CA ARG A 779 12.65 -17.28 -2.05
C ARG A 779 13.80 -17.59 -1.07
N VAL A 780 14.80 -16.70 -1.01
CA VAL A 780 15.96 -16.80 -0.11
C VAL A 780 15.56 -16.83 1.38
N PHE A 781 14.56 -16.04 1.77
CA PHE A 781 14.03 -16.06 3.14
C PHE A 781 13.40 -17.41 3.49
N VAL A 782 12.63 -18.02 2.57
CA VAL A 782 12.00 -19.32 2.83
C VAL A 782 13.03 -20.46 2.84
N ASP A 783 14.08 -20.40 2.02
CA ASP A 783 15.20 -21.35 2.12
C ASP A 783 15.87 -21.30 3.50
N GLY A 784 16.15 -20.09 4.00
CA GLY A 784 16.66 -19.89 5.37
C GLY A 784 15.71 -20.41 6.45
N PHE A 785 14.40 -20.26 6.26
CA PHE A 785 13.38 -20.76 7.17
C PHE A 785 13.27 -22.30 7.15
N GLU A 786 13.27 -22.94 5.98
CA GLU A 786 13.21 -24.41 5.84
C GLU A 786 14.50 -25.06 6.35
N LEU A 787 15.67 -24.44 6.13
CA LEU A 787 16.94 -24.82 6.78
C LEU A 787 16.86 -24.76 8.31
N TRP A 788 16.23 -23.72 8.87
CA TRP A 788 16.02 -23.59 10.32
C TRP A 788 15.02 -24.61 10.87
N LEU A 789 13.96 -24.96 10.11
CA LEU A 789 13.09 -26.08 10.44
C LEU A 789 13.87 -27.40 10.44
N GLY A 790 14.71 -27.64 9.42
CA GLY A 790 15.64 -28.78 9.38
C GLY A 790 16.57 -28.84 10.59
N LEU A 791 17.13 -27.71 11.01
CA LEU A 791 17.94 -27.60 12.23
C LEU A 791 17.14 -27.92 13.51
N ILE A 792 15.85 -27.58 13.57
CA ILE A 792 14.97 -28.02 14.67
C ILE A 792 14.74 -29.53 14.62
N VAL A 793 14.56 -30.13 13.43
CA VAL A 793 14.41 -31.59 13.28
C VAL A 793 15.69 -32.34 13.69
N LEU A 794 16.88 -31.79 13.39
CA LEU A 794 18.16 -32.28 13.95
C LEU A 794 18.19 -32.14 15.49
N GLY A 795 17.73 -31.01 16.04
CA GLY A 795 17.58 -30.82 17.49
C GLY A 795 16.59 -31.79 18.15
N VAL A 796 15.53 -32.19 17.42
CA VAL A 796 14.60 -33.27 17.82
C VAL A 796 15.32 -34.61 17.87
N LEU A 797 16.06 -35.00 16.82
CA LEU A 797 16.85 -36.24 16.80
C LEU A 797 17.82 -36.32 17.99
N VAL A 798 18.58 -35.25 18.26
CA VAL A 798 19.45 -35.16 19.43
C VAL A 798 18.65 -35.26 20.74
N SER A 799 17.45 -34.69 20.80
CA SER A 799 16.55 -34.77 21.98
C SER A 799 15.97 -36.17 22.22
N LEU A 800 15.88 -37.05 21.22
CA LEU A 800 15.41 -38.43 21.37
C LEU A 800 16.39 -39.33 22.14
N VAL A 801 17.69 -39.00 22.13
CA VAL A 801 18.71 -39.75 22.88
C VAL A 801 18.48 -39.65 24.40
N PRO A 802 18.45 -38.45 25.04
CA PRO A 802 18.09 -38.32 26.45
C PRO A 802 16.57 -38.33 26.71
N LEU A 803 15.73 -38.36 25.67
CA LEU A 803 14.26 -38.19 25.73
C LEU A 803 13.83 -36.89 26.45
N SER A 804 14.63 -35.82 26.32
CA SER A 804 14.47 -34.54 27.02
C SER A 804 14.44 -33.36 26.07
N THR A 805 13.30 -32.66 26.02
CA THR A 805 13.05 -31.50 25.14
C THR A 805 13.17 -30.15 25.83
N ARG A 806 13.61 -30.11 27.11
CA ARG A 806 13.67 -28.86 27.93
C ARG A 806 14.64 -27.79 27.42
N TRP A 807 15.58 -28.17 26.55
CA TRP A 807 16.56 -27.29 25.93
C TRP A 807 16.14 -26.85 24.52
N LEU A 808 15.43 -27.73 23.80
CA LEU A 808 15.08 -27.60 22.38
C LEU A 808 14.33 -26.29 22.07
N GLY A 809 13.35 -25.89 22.89
CA GLY A 809 12.61 -24.65 22.68
C GLY A 809 13.48 -23.38 22.75
N ARG A 810 14.48 -23.37 23.64
CA ARG A 810 15.46 -22.28 23.73
C ARG A 810 16.50 -22.35 22.62
N ALA A 811 16.93 -23.55 22.25
CA ALA A 811 17.86 -23.76 21.13
C ALA A 811 17.25 -23.26 19.81
N ALA A 812 15.98 -23.59 19.53
CA ALA A 812 15.25 -23.12 18.35
C ALA A 812 15.11 -21.58 18.31
N LEU A 813 14.86 -20.92 19.45
CA LEU A 813 14.77 -19.46 19.52
C LEU A 813 16.15 -18.79 19.35
N VAL A 814 17.21 -19.37 19.90
CA VAL A 814 18.58 -18.88 19.72
C VAL A 814 19.07 -19.12 18.29
N SER A 815 18.72 -20.23 17.66
CA SER A 815 19.05 -20.49 16.24
C SER A 815 18.22 -19.63 15.29
N ALA A 816 16.99 -19.24 15.64
CA ALA A 816 16.21 -18.26 14.87
C ALA A 816 16.89 -16.88 14.89
N ALA A 817 17.35 -16.45 16.07
CA ALA A 817 18.12 -15.23 16.21
C ALA A 817 19.47 -15.29 15.46
N ALA A 818 20.15 -16.44 15.48
CA ALA A 818 21.36 -16.65 14.71
C ALA A 818 21.09 -16.62 13.18
N LEU A 819 20.02 -17.23 12.69
CA LEU A 819 19.60 -17.14 11.29
C LEU A 819 19.38 -15.69 10.87
N MET A 820 18.63 -14.91 11.67
CA MET A 820 18.38 -13.50 11.36
C MET A 820 19.68 -12.69 11.31
N LEU A 821 20.63 -12.93 12.23
CA LEU A 821 21.95 -12.30 12.18
C LEU A 821 22.80 -12.75 10.97
N VAL A 822 22.65 -13.99 10.51
CA VAL A 822 23.30 -14.48 9.28
C VAL A 822 22.69 -13.80 8.04
N LEU A 823 21.36 -13.69 7.94
CA LEU A 823 20.69 -12.96 6.86
C LEU A 823 21.10 -11.48 6.84
N VAL A 824 21.12 -10.81 8.00
CA VAL A 824 21.60 -9.43 8.17
C VAL A 824 23.06 -9.28 7.74
N GLY A 825 23.93 -10.25 8.07
CA GLY A 825 25.32 -10.26 7.65
C GLY A 825 25.45 -10.42 6.13
N MET A 826 24.73 -11.38 5.55
CA MET A 826 24.74 -11.74 4.14
C MET A 826 24.22 -10.63 3.20
N ASN A 827 23.30 -9.79 3.68
CA ASN A 827 22.57 -8.79 2.89
C ASN A 827 21.72 -9.45 1.78
N PRO A 828 20.48 -9.89 2.07
CA PRO A 828 19.73 -10.72 1.13
C PRO A 828 19.40 -9.98 -0.18
N ASP A 829 19.12 -8.67 -0.13
CA ASP A 829 18.75 -7.91 -1.32
C ASP A 829 19.96 -7.71 -2.25
N ALA A 830 21.15 -7.38 -1.73
CA ALA A 830 22.38 -7.34 -2.53
C ALA A 830 22.81 -8.73 -3.04
N TRP A 831 22.60 -9.78 -2.25
CA TRP A 831 22.86 -11.16 -2.65
C TRP A 831 21.96 -11.57 -3.82
N VAL A 832 20.66 -11.21 -3.75
CA VAL A 832 19.67 -11.44 -4.81
C VAL A 832 20.01 -10.63 -6.07
N ALA A 833 20.35 -9.34 -5.93
CA ALA A 833 20.79 -8.51 -7.05
C ALA A 833 21.97 -9.16 -7.79
N ARG A 834 23.01 -9.57 -7.04
CA ARG A 834 24.19 -10.24 -7.60
C ARG A 834 23.83 -11.51 -8.37
N HIS A 835 23.06 -12.42 -7.78
CA HIS A 835 22.76 -13.70 -8.44
C HIS A 835 21.84 -13.55 -9.67
N ASN A 836 21.03 -12.48 -9.77
CA ASN A 836 20.28 -12.17 -10.97
C ASN A 836 21.15 -11.54 -12.07
N ILE A 837 22.11 -10.69 -11.70
CA ILE A 837 23.09 -10.11 -12.64
C ILE A 837 24.06 -11.20 -13.15
N ASP A 838 24.58 -12.04 -12.27
CA ASP A 838 25.40 -13.22 -12.62
C ASP A 838 24.62 -14.18 -13.53
N ARG A 839 23.30 -14.37 -13.30
CA ARG A 839 22.42 -15.15 -14.17
C ARG A 839 22.29 -14.50 -15.56
N PHE A 840 22.02 -13.20 -15.64
CA PHE A 840 21.88 -12.47 -16.90
C PHE A 840 23.10 -12.62 -17.82
N ALA A 841 24.32 -12.60 -17.27
CA ALA A 841 25.55 -12.86 -18.03
C ALA A 841 25.63 -14.27 -18.67
N SER A 842 24.75 -15.21 -18.25
CA SER A 842 24.69 -16.60 -18.76
C SER A 842 23.40 -16.95 -19.52
N THR A 843 22.27 -16.31 -19.20
CA THR A 843 20.96 -16.57 -19.83
C THR A 843 20.52 -15.48 -20.81
N GLY A 844 21.08 -14.27 -20.69
CA GLY A 844 20.61 -13.07 -21.38
C GLY A 844 19.32 -12.47 -20.80
N GLU A 845 18.68 -13.10 -19.80
CA GLU A 845 17.39 -12.68 -19.24
C GLU A 845 17.55 -11.97 -17.88
N LEU A 846 16.98 -10.76 -17.75
CA LEU A 846 17.02 -9.92 -16.55
C LEU A 846 15.62 -9.40 -16.17
N ASP A 847 15.21 -9.56 -14.91
CA ASP A 847 14.02 -8.91 -14.36
C ASP A 847 14.43 -7.54 -13.77
N ALA A 848 14.57 -6.55 -14.65
CA ALA A 848 14.97 -5.19 -14.28
C ALA A 848 13.95 -4.51 -13.35
N ALA A 849 12.65 -4.77 -13.59
CA ALA A 849 11.56 -4.23 -12.78
C ALA A 849 11.64 -4.74 -11.34
N TYR A 850 11.89 -6.03 -11.12
CA TYR A 850 12.09 -6.58 -9.78
C TYR A 850 13.36 -6.04 -9.11
N LEU A 851 14.49 -5.93 -9.82
CA LEU A 851 15.72 -5.35 -9.27
C LEU A 851 15.51 -3.93 -8.73
N ALA A 852 14.72 -3.11 -9.43
CA ALA A 852 14.36 -1.75 -9.02
C ALA A 852 13.36 -1.69 -7.84
N THR A 853 12.88 -2.84 -7.32
CA THR A 853 12.09 -2.93 -6.07
C THR A 853 12.90 -3.37 -4.85
N LEU A 854 14.18 -3.70 -5.01
CA LEU A 854 15.07 -4.06 -3.89
C LEU A 854 15.37 -2.83 -3.01
N SER A 855 15.69 -3.06 -1.72
CA SER A 855 16.05 -1.94 -0.83
C SER A 855 17.41 -1.33 -1.17
N ASP A 856 17.66 -0.10 -0.69
CA ASP A 856 18.90 0.67 -0.92
C ASP A 856 20.18 -0.15 -0.70
N ASP A 857 20.16 -1.13 0.20
CA ASP A 857 21.27 -2.05 0.48
C ASP A 857 21.77 -2.86 -0.74
N ALA A 858 20.97 -2.98 -1.80
CA ALA A 858 21.33 -3.61 -3.07
C ALA A 858 22.04 -2.66 -4.05
N VAL A 859 21.77 -1.35 -3.98
CA VAL A 859 22.22 -0.35 -4.96
C VAL A 859 23.74 -0.38 -5.22
N PRO A 860 24.63 -0.51 -4.22
CA PRO A 860 26.07 -0.63 -4.48
C PRO A 860 26.44 -1.82 -5.36
N THR A 861 25.76 -2.96 -5.21
CA THR A 861 26.02 -4.17 -6.02
C THR A 861 25.49 -4.04 -7.45
N ILE A 862 24.54 -3.14 -7.71
CA ILE A 862 24.02 -2.83 -9.05
C ILE A 862 24.94 -1.78 -9.72
N ALA A 863 25.36 -0.75 -8.98
CA ALA A 863 26.27 0.30 -9.45
C ALA A 863 27.69 -0.21 -9.76
N GLU A 864 28.18 -1.21 -9.04
CA GLU A 864 29.48 -1.86 -9.26
C GLU A 864 29.44 -2.99 -10.31
N SER A 865 28.32 -3.19 -11.02
CA SER A 865 28.12 -4.34 -11.93
C SER A 865 28.47 -4.05 -13.40
N ASP A 866 28.74 -5.12 -14.16
CA ASP A 866 28.98 -5.08 -15.62
C ASP A 866 27.68 -4.91 -16.45
N LEU A 867 26.57 -4.47 -15.84
CA LEU A 867 25.31 -4.19 -16.56
C LEU A 867 25.46 -3.00 -17.53
N PRO A 868 24.71 -2.98 -18.64
CA PRO A 868 24.57 -1.80 -19.48
C PRO A 868 24.17 -0.54 -18.68
N GLN A 869 24.74 0.62 -19.03
CA GLN A 869 24.60 1.85 -18.24
C GLN A 869 23.18 2.43 -18.27
N ASP A 870 22.47 2.26 -19.39
CA ASP A 870 21.04 2.51 -19.55
C ASP A 870 20.23 1.72 -18.51
N ILE A 871 20.34 0.39 -18.52
CA ILE A 871 19.65 -0.50 -17.56
C ILE A 871 20.01 -0.13 -16.11
N THR A 872 21.29 0.11 -15.84
CA THR A 872 21.80 0.46 -14.50
C THR A 872 21.25 1.80 -14.01
N SER A 873 21.20 2.82 -14.87
CA SER A 873 20.68 4.15 -14.54
C SER A 873 19.17 4.13 -14.26
N CYS A 874 18.40 3.37 -15.05
CA CYS A 874 16.97 3.16 -14.82
C CYS A 874 16.71 2.50 -13.46
N ILE A 875 17.34 1.34 -13.20
CA ILE A 875 17.13 0.57 -11.96
C ILE A 875 17.46 1.37 -10.69
N ILE A 876 18.47 2.25 -10.75
CA ILE A 876 18.99 2.97 -9.58
C ILE A 876 18.28 4.30 -9.32
N HIS A 877 17.83 5.00 -10.37
CA HIS A 877 17.29 6.37 -10.28
C HIS A 877 15.78 6.47 -10.56
N VAL A 878 15.16 5.53 -11.28
CA VAL A 878 13.73 5.63 -11.65
C VAL A 878 12.99 4.30 -11.39
N PRO A 879 12.47 4.09 -10.17
CA PRO A 879 11.71 2.89 -9.83
C PRO A 879 10.42 2.75 -10.68
N PRO A 880 9.96 1.52 -11.01
CA PRO A 880 8.80 1.32 -11.89
C PRO A 880 7.51 2.02 -11.42
N TYR A 881 7.33 2.16 -10.11
CA TYR A 881 6.18 2.81 -9.47
C TYR A 881 6.32 4.34 -9.32
N MET A 882 7.40 4.94 -9.81
CA MET A 882 7.64 6.39 -9.76
C MET A 882 7.14 7.13 -11.02
N TYR A 883 6.77 6.40 -12.08
CA TYR A 883 6.29 7.01 -13.32
C TYR A 883 4.94 7.73 -13.17
N PRO A 884 4.73 8.90 -13.82
CA PRO A 884 5.66 9.72 -14.59
C PRO A 884 6.24 10.89 -13.75
N ALA A 885 6.40 10.73 -12.43
CA ALA A 885 6.91 11.78 -11.56
C ALA A 885 8.42 12.01 -11.80
N ALA A 886 8.84 13.27 -11.76
CA ALA A 886 10.24 13.63 -11.87
C ALA A 886 11.06 12.95 -10.76
N VAL A 887 12.26 12.45 -11.11
CA VAL A 887 13.25 11.92 -10.14
C VAL A 887 13.39 12.93 -9.00
N PRO A 888 13.07 12.56 -7.75
CA PRO A 888 13.13 13.50 -6.65
C PRO A 888 14.59 13.96 -6.48
N ALA A 889 14.78 15.27 -6.34
CA ALA A 889 16.08 15.81 -5.95
C ALA A 889 16.55 15.09 -4.68
N PRO A 890 17.85 14.74 -4.55
CA PRO A 890 18.34 14.02 -3.39
C PRO A 890 18.13 14.88 -2.14
N ASP A 891 17.14 14.50 -1.33
CA ASP A 891 16.87 15.09 -0.02
C ASP A 891 18.14 14.98 0.81
N ARG A 892 18.72 16.12 1.16
CA ARG A 892 20.08 16.18 1.70
C ARG A 892 20.07 15.63 3.13
N ALA A 893 20.52 14.39 3.29
CA ALA A 893 20.46 13.63 4.53
C ALA A 893 21.47 14.09 5.61
N ASP A 894 21.51 15.40 5.89
CA ASP A 894 22.32 16.00 6.96
C ASP A 894 21.78 15.64 8.38
N ASP A 895 20.70 14.85 8.47
CA ASP A 895 20.12 14.34 9.72
C ASP A 895 20.80 13.05 10.20
N TRP A 896 21.83 13.21 11.01
CA TRP A 896 22.57 12.13 11.67
C TRP A 896 21.73 11.20 12.57
N LEU A 897 20.49 11.54 12.94
CA LEU A 897 19.60 10.64 13.69
C LEU A 897 18.92 9.60 12.79
N GLU A 898 18.80 9.86 11.48
CA GLU A 898 18.36 8.87 10.49
C GLU A 898 19.47 7.90 10.05
N LEU A 899 20.71 8.14 10.49
CA LEU A 899 21.93 7.46 10.02
C LEU A 899 21.74 5.95 9.92
N ASN A 900 21.92 5.45 8.70
CA ASN A 900 21.76 4.04 8.34
C ASN A 900 22.83 3.66 7.32
N LEU A 901 23.71 2.71 7.66
CA LEU A 901 24.83 2.30 6.82
C LEU A 901 24.40 1.56 5.54
N GLY A 902 23.13 1.21 5.38
CA GLY A 902 22.54 0.79 4.10
C GLY A 902 22.40 1.97 3.13
N ARG A 903 21.74 3.04 3.58
CA ARG A 903 21.45 4.24 2.77
C ARG A 903 22.71 5.05 2.45
N ASP A 904 23.59 5.24 3.42
CA ASP A 904 24.88 5.94 3.25
C ASP A 904 25.72 5.33 2.10
N ARG A 905 25.85 3.99 2.05
CA ARG A 905 26.49 3.29 0.93
C ARG A 905 25.73 3.43 -0.39
N ALA A 906 24.40 3.42 -0.34
CA ALA A 906 23.56 3.54 -1.54
C ALA A 906 23.59 4.94 -2.15
N GLU A 907 23.64 6.00 -1.33
CA GLU A 907 23.79 7.39 -1.77
C GLU A 907 25.17 7.63 -2.39
N ALA A 908 26.23 7.09 -1.79
CA ALA A 908 27.57 7.09 -2.37
C ALA A 908 27.62 6.37 -3.74
N ALA A 909 26.91 5.24 -3.89
CA ALA A 909 26.81 4.50 -5.15
C ALA A 909 25.90 5.19 -6.19
N ARG A 910 24.79 5.83 -5.78
CA ARG A 910 23.95 6.66 -6.66
C ARG A 910 24.76 7.79 -7.29
N ALA A 911 25.68 8.38 -6.53
CA ALA A 911 26.54 9.46 -7.03
C ALA A 911 27.58 9.04 -8.10
N THR A 912 27.84 7.73 -8.28
CA THR A 912 28.73 7.24 -9.36
C THR A 912 28.00 6.85 -10.63
N VAL A 913 26.66 6.76 -10.61
CA VAL A 913 25.84 6.32 -11.75
C VAL A 913 25.14 7.54 -12.37
N PRO A 914 25.27 7.79 -13.68
CA PRO A 914 24.58 8.91 -14.33
C PRO A 914 23.05 8.73 -14.29
N LEU A 915 22.31 9.84 -14.39
CA LEU A 915 20.87 9.80 -14.65
C LEU A 915 20.60 9.26 -16.07
N PRO A 916 19.48 8.56 -16.31
CA PRO A 916 19.09 8.16 -17.67
C PRO A 916 18.85 9.38 -18.56
N GLU A 917 19.18 9.26 -19.86
CA GLU A 917 19.02 10.34 -20.84
C GLU A 917 17.56 10.64 -21.18
N ASP A 918 16.71 9.60 -21.17
CA ASP A 918 15.26 9.69 -21.28
C ASP A 918 14.61 8.77 -20.23
N ALA A 919 13.60 9.28 -19.53
CA ALA A 919 12.81 8.49 -18.60
C ALA A 919 11.88 7.51 -19.33
N ALA A 920 11.35 7.85 -20.50
CA ALA A 920 10.46 6.95 -21.25
C ALA A 920 11.19 5.67 -21.71
N ALA A 921 12.49 5.76 -21.98
CA ALA A 921 13.32 4.60 -22.34
C ALA A 921 13.40 3.52 -21.25
N CYS A 922 13.17 3.86 -19.97
CA CYS A 922 13.12 2.83 -18.91
C CYS A 922 11.78 2.06 -18.90
N GLU A 923 10.71 2.58 -19.49
CA GLU A 923 9.44 1.85 -19.64
C GLU A 923 9.65 0.62 -20.53
N ASP A 924 10.33 0.80 -21.68
CA ASP A 924 10.80 -0.28 -22.57
C ASP A 924 11.74 -1.30 -21.88
N ILE A 925 12.45 -0.89 -20.81
CA ILE A 925 13.36 -1.76 -20.02
C ILE A 925 12.62 -2.51 -18.90
N TYR A 926 11.45 -2.04 -18.48
CA TYR A 926 10.63 -2.67 -17.43
C TYR A 926 9.49 -3.54 -17.98
N ASP A 927 8.83 -3.13 -19.07
CA ASP A 927 7.85 -3.95 -19.80
C ASP A 927 8.53 -4.94 -20.77
N GLY A 928 9.79 -4.67 -21.15
CA GLY A 928 10.59 -5.55 -21.98
C GLY A 928 11.14 -6.76 -21.22
N ASP A 929 10.62 -7.95 -21.50
CA ASP A 929 11.33 -9.22 -21.25
C ASP A 929 12.70 -9.14 -21.93
N VAL A 930 13.76 -8.97 -21.14
CA VAL A 930 15.07 -8.52 -21.62
C VAL A 930 15.70 -9.61 -22.50
N ARG A 931 15.44 -9.52 -23.81
CA ARG A 931 16.04 -10.34 -24.88
C ARG A 931 16.83 -9.48 -25.89
N ARG A 932 17.01 -8.19 -25.59
CA ARG A 932 17.87 -7.26 -26.32
C ARG A 932 19.19 -7.09 -25.57
N VAL A 933 20.23 -6.58 -26.26
CA VAL A 933 21.61 -6.37 -25.74
C VAL A 933 22.48 -7.64 -25.62
N ALA A 934 22.28 -8.63 -26.50
CA ALA A 934 23.27 -9.69 -26.77
C ALA A 934 23.70 -9.78 -28.25
N SER A 935 23.03 -9.04 -29.16
CA SER A 935 23.21 -9.10 -30.62
C SER A 935 23.79 -7.83 -31.24
N SER A 936 24.43 -6.98 -30.43
CA SER A 936 24.90 -5.63 -30.82
C SER A 936 26.35 -5.33 -30.37
N ARG A 937 27.22 -6.34 -30.40
CA ARG A 937 28.70 -6.20 -30.42
C ARG A 937 29.31 -7.27 -31.32
#